data_AF-A0A1D1VP53-F1
#
_entry.id   AF-A0A1D1VP53-F1
#
_cell.length_a   1.000
_cell.length_b   1.000
_cell.length_c   1.000
_cell.angle_alpha   90.00
_cell.angle_beta   90.00
_cell.angle_gamma   90.00
#
_symmetry.space_group_name_H-M   'P 1'
#
loop_
_entity.id
_entity.type
_entity.pdbx_description
1 polymer ?
#
loop_
_entity_poly.entity_id
_entity_poly.type
_entity_poly.pdbx_seq_one_letter_code
_entity_poly.pdbx_strand_id
1 'polypeptide(L)'
;MAEAKLAVAFSFNVSHEGVRLDYDKELVKELMHTAKRSWRYRFIRFWNNIKNVVFPFTMPSVVALIVLTSSLTVHDYFDMNFDPTFGLARRLTTFAPWNLLPARESLIVSAVTMNTVGWATVIFLVRWSIQMLLHYHGVMYERRGIYSLKTRIWFILMRLLQGNRKPQLYSFSGMMPILPLPPLKDTMQRYLRSVRPLLDDNEYTRMLNLAMEFETGVGRRFQRYLYFKWLISTNYVSDWWEEYVYLRSRSPIMINSNFYAMDTLLFRGTKNQAARAANLIYSLLSFRRMLHRQDVTPLMLDSLIPLDSWQYQRTFDTTRVPGIETDRVFHFDNSTHIVALHKGRYYKVPTHGKGRLLNPKELELQMERILEDTSPPQPGETMLAALTAGERKAWAQIRNTYFTRGVNRVSLETIERGAFFLCLDEEEHYYLESDASKLDAYCKWLLHGNGKNRWYDKSFNVIVMANGKAGLNVEHSWADAPVIGHAWEWAITEDLGVLGYTEAGHTKGMIVANPTPPQRLRFELHDECLEEIAHSYQTANELCDDVDLVVLMFQDYGKGFMKGCRVSPDAYIQLALQLAYRRDAGRFHLTYEASMTRLFREGRTETVRPCTIESTAFAESMFDGTPVEERIALLRRACEVHQHNYLDAMCGKGIDRHLFCLYVVSKYLQTESPFLNEVLSEPWRLSTSQTPQTQTGRTDLTKRPEEISPGGGFGPVADDGYGVSYIISGENVLFFHISSKKSSTKTNSDRFRRAIRQSLLDMRALFDPNADRSTSPTQTRTSVPPTVVPGGRSSR
;
A
#
# COMPACT_ATOMS: atom_id res chain seq x y z
N MET A 1 -29.43 7.09 6.10
CA MET A 1 -29.50 5.90 5.21
C MET A 1 -30.22 4.69 5.82
N ALA A 2 -30.56 4.68 7.11
CA ALA A 2 -31.76 3.94 7.50
C ALA A 2 -32.95 4.46 6.65
N GLU A 3 -33.07 5.78 6.50
CA GLU A 3 -34.16 6.46 5.77
C GLU A 3 -34.30 6.12 4.28
N ALA A 4 -33.23 6.11 3.47
CA ALA A 4 -33.35 5.81 2.04
C ALA A 4 -33.66 4.33 1.73
N LYS A 5 -33.22 3.40 2.59
CA LYS A 5 -33.60 1.98 2.50
C LYS A 5 -34.98 1.71 3.11
N LEU A 6 -35.39 2.49 4.13
CA LEU A 6 -36.74 2.50 4.67
C LEU A 6 -37.75 2.97 3.62
N ALA A 7 -37.42 3.99 2.82
CA ALA A 7 -38.32 4.54 1.80
C ALA A 7 -38.67 3.57 0.65
N VAL A 8 -37.85 2.53 0.42
CA VAL A 8 -38.13 1.48 -0.59
C VAL A 8 -38.76 0.25 0.05
N ALA A 9 -38.42 -0.05 1.31
CA ALA A 9 -39.06 -1.11 2.07
C ALA A 9 -40.49 -0.76 2.52
N PHE A 10 -40.82 0.52 2.58
CA PHE A 10 -42.12 1.05 2.96
C PHE A 10 -42.58 2.05 1.89
N SER A 11 -43.53 1.67 1.04
CA SER A 11 -44.20 2.61 0.14
C SER A 11 -45.46 3.15 0.81
N PHE A 12 -45.55 4.48 0.87
CA PHE A 12 -46.71 5.18 1.40
C PHE A 12 -47.57 5.66 0.23
N ASN A 13 -48.76 5.07 0.08
CA ASN A 13 -49.77 5.60 -0.83
C ASN A 13 -50.82 6.36 -0.02
N VAL A 14 -50.89 7.67 -0.22
CA VAL A 14 -51.92 8.53 0.35
C VAL A 14 -53.08 8.58 -0.65
N SER A 15 -54.22 8.02 -0.26
CA SER A 15 -55.47 8.06 -1.05
C SER A 15 -56.57 8.78 -0.27
N HIS A 16 -57.68 9.11 -0.93
CA HIS A 16 -58.86 9.72 -0.27
C HIS A 16 -59.46 8.83 0.85
N GLU A 17 -59.11 7.54 0.89
CA GLU A 17 -59.54 6.57 1.92
C GLU A 17 -58.54 6.41 3.08
N GLY A 18 -57.41 7.12 3.06
CA GLY A 18 -56.37 7.07 4.11
C GLY A 18 -54.97 6.71 3.60
N VAL A 19 -54.03 6.54 4.54
CA VAL A 19 -52.63 6.18 4.27
C VAL A 19 -52.49 4.66 4.26
N ARG A 20 -52.17 4.06 3.10
CA ARG A 20 -51.78 2.64 3.01
C ARG A 20 -50.26 2.50 3.07
N LEU A 21 -49.80 1.69 4.02
CA LEU A 21 -48.41 1.26 4.16
C LEU A 21 -48.24 -0.10 3.49
N ASP A 22 -47.62 -0.12 2.32
CA ASP A 22 -47.16 -1.37 1.68
C ASP A 22 -45.69 -1.60 2.01
N TYR A 23 -45.33 -2.80 2.46
CA TYR A 23 -43.95 -3.15 2.77
C TYR A 23 -43.55 -4.53 2.26
N ASP A 24 -42.35 -4.61 1.68
CA ASP A 24 -41.78 -5.86 1.21
C ASP A 24 -41.17 -6.65 2.39
N LYS A 25 -41.81 -7.76 2.74
CA LYS A 25 -41.39 -8.64 3.85
C LYS A 25 -39.98 -9.22 3.64
N GLU A 26 -39.56 -9.48 2.42
CA GLU A 26 -38.22 -10.01 2.14
C GLU A 26 -37.18 -8.91 2.29
N LEU A 27 -37.44 -7.72 1.73
CA LEU A 27 -36.54 -6.59 1.88
C LEU A 27 -36.37 -6.16 3.34
N VAL A 28 -37.46 -6.15 4.13
CA VAL A 28 -37.40 -5.89 5.57
C VAL A 28 -36.56 -6.95 6.29
N LYS A 29 -36.71 -8.24 5.97
CA LYS A 29 -35.86 -9.30 6.53
C LYS A 29 -34.38 -9.09 6.18
N GLU A 30 -34.06 -8.71 4.95
CA GLU A 30 -32.68 -8.41 4.54
C GLU A 30 -32.11 -7.21 5.28
N LEU A 31 -32.92 -6.17 5.51
CA LEU A 31 -32.54 -5.01 6.32
C LEU A 31 -32.26 -5.43 7.76
N MET A 32 -33.11 -6.27 8.36
CA MET A 32 -32.87 -6.82 9.70
C MET A 32 -31.60 -7.66 9.74
N HIS A 33 -31.35 -8.51 8.75
CA HIS A 33 -30.11 -9.29 8.68
C HIS A 33 -28.87 -8.39 8.55
N THR A 34 -28.95 -7.34 7.73
CA THR A 34 -27.87 -6.36 7.56
C THR A 34 -27.63 -5.59 8.85
N ALA A 35 -28.68 -5.14 9.53
CA ALA A 35 -28.61 -4.47 10.82
C ALA A 35 -28.01 -5.38 11.90
N LYS A 36 -28.47 -6.63 12.00
CA LYS A 36 -27.94 -7.65 12.92
C LYS A 36 -26.47 -7.93 12.66
N ARG A 37 -26.06 -8.04 11.38
CA ARG A 37 -24.66 -8.24 11.00
C ARG A 37 -23.79 -7.04 11.35
N SER A 38 -24.26 -5.83 11.03
CA SER A 38 -23.60 -4.57 11.39
C SER A 38 -23.40 -4.47 12.90
N TRP A 39 -24.46 -4.75 13.68
CA TRP A 39 -24.40 -4.77 15.13
C TRP A 39 -23.42 -5.83 15.65
N ARG A 40 -23.45 -7.06 15.10
CA ARG A 40 -22.47 -8.11 15.43
C ARG A 40 -21.03 -7.68 15.16
N TYR A 41 -20.75 -7.05 14.02
CA TYR A 41 -19.39 -6.56 13.71
C TYR A 41 -18.97 -5.42 14.62
N ARG A 42 -19.88 -4.49 14.94
CA ARG A 42 -19.61 -3.42 15.92
C ARG A 42 -19.31 -4.00 17.30
N PHE A 43 -20.09 -4.99 17.74
CA PHE A 43 -19.87 -5.68 19.02
C PHE A 43 -18.53 -6.42 19.05
N ILE A 44 -18.21 -7.19 17.99
CA ILE A 44 -16.91 -7.87 17.87
C ILE A 44 -15.76 -6.86 17.87
N ARG A 45 -15.87 -5.76 17.11
CA ARG A 45 -14.86 -4.69 17.05
C ARG A 45 -14.69 -4.04 18.43
N PHE A 46 -15.77 -3.74 19.12
CA PHE A 46 -15.74 -3.21 20.49
C PHE A 46 -15.01 -4.18 21.44
N TRP A 47 -15.38 -5.45 21.44
CA TRP A 47 -14.76 -6.46 22.29
C TRP A 47 -13.28 -6.68 21.97
N ASN A 48 -12.91 -6.70 20.69
CA ASN A 48 -11.52 -6.81 20.26
C ASN A 48 -10.72 -5.55 20.58
N ASN A 49 -11.32 -4.36 20.53
CA ASN A 49 -10.65 -3.13 20.99
C ASN A 49 -10.32 -3.22 22.49
N ILE A 50 -11.22 -3.77 23.31
CA ILE A 50 -10.93 -4.06 24.72
C ILE A 50 -9.77 -5.06 24.85
N LYS A 51 -9.79 -6.17 24.09
CA LYS A 51 -8.67 -7.13 24.07
C LYS A 51 -7.35 -6.47 23.69
N ASN A 52 -7.35 -5.58 22.70
CA ASN A 52 -6.15 -4.86 22.25
C ASN A 52 -5.61 -3.91 23.32
N VAL A 53 -6.47 -3.30 24.14
CA VAL A 53 -6.06 -2.45 25.27
C VAL A 53 -5.43 -3.28 26.37
N VAL A 54 -5.90 -4.50 26.59
CA VAL A 54 -5.39 -5.38 27.66
C VAL A 54 -4.21 -6.25 27.21
N PHE A 55 -3.98 -6.41 25.90
CA PHE A 55 -2.80 -7.07 25.35
C PHE A 55 -1.51 -6.47 25.96
N PRO A 56 -0.55 -7.29 26.42
CA PRO A 56 -0.36 -8.74 26.18
C PRO A 56 -1.17 -9.70 27.10
N PHE A 57 -1.90 -9.18 28.08
CA PHE A 57 -2.74 -9.97 28.97
C PHE A 57 -4.05 -10.42 28.29
N THR A 58 -4.79 -11.31 28.96
CA THR A 58 -6.14 -11.74 28.52
C THR A 58 -7.18 -11.15 29.43
N MET A 59 -8.35 -10.79 28.88
CA MET A 59 -9.49 -10.38 29.69
C MET A 59 -9.83 -11.41 30.80
N PRO A 60 -9.95 -12.72 30.51
CA PRO A 60 -10.16 -13.71 31.57
C PRO A 60 -9.09 -13.73 32.66
N SER A 61 -7.80 -13.61 32.31
CA SER A 61 -6.73 -13.62 33.31
C SER A 61 -6.77 -12.37 34.19
N VAL A 62 -7.01 -11.19 33.59
CA VAL A 62 -7.10 -9.93 34.34
C VAL A 62 -8.31 -9.97 35.27
N VAL A 63 -9.46 -10.43 34.81
CA VAL A 63 -10.66 -10.57 35.65
C VAL A 63 -10.40 -11.58 36.78
N ALA A 64 -9.82 -12.74 36.49
CA ALA A 64 -9.50 -13.74 37.50
C ALA A 64 -8.54 -13.19 38.57
N LEU A 65 -7.55 -12.40 38.17
CA LEU A 65 -6.60 -11.76 39.08
C LEU A 65 -7.25 -10.67 39.92
N ILE A 66 -8.15 -9.86 39.35
CA ILE A 66 -8.94 -8.86 40.09
C ILE A 66 -9.84 -9.56 41.11
N VAL A 67 -10.54 -10.62 40.72
CA VAL A 67 -11.41 -11.39 41.62
C VAL A 67 -10.58 -12.00 42.74
N LEU A 68 -9.48 -12.69 42.42
CA LEU A 68 -8.60 -13.31 43.41
C LEU A 68 -8.06 -12.28 44.41
N THR A 69 -7.48 -11.18 43.92
CA THR A 69 -6.91 -10.13 44.78
C THR A 69 -7.99 -9.41 45.62
N SER A 70 -9.18 -9.21 45.07
CA SER A 70 -10.31 -8.63 45.82
C SER A 70 -10.83 -9.58 46.89
N SER A 71 -10.93 -10.88 46.58
CA SER A 71 -11.31 -11.91 47.56
C SER A 71 -10.30 -11.99 48.70
N LEU A 72 -9.00 -11.88 48.41
CA LEU A 72 -7.95 -11.83 49.44
C LEU A 72 -8.09 -10.58 50.32
N THR A 73 -8.29 -9.39 49.74
CA THR A 73 -8.52 -8.15 50.52
C THR A 73 -9.74 -8.26 51.43
N VAL A 74 -10.84 -8.84 50.94
CA VAL A 74 -12.06 -9.02 51.74
C VAL A 74 -11.83 -10.08 52.83
N HIS A 75 -11.16 -11.19 52.53
CA HIS A 75 -10.89 -12.25 53.52
C HIS A 75 -9.87 -11.81 54.57
N ASP A 76 -8.87 -11.01 54.21
CA ASP A 76 -7.92 -10.41 55.15
C ASP A 76 -8.63 -9.54 56.19
N TYR A 77 -9.62 -8.75 55.78
CA TYR A 77 -10.45 -8.00 56.71
C TYR A 77 -11.17 -8.90 57.73
N PHE A 78 -11.45 -10.14 57.34
CA PHE A 78 -12.14 -11.08 58.21
C PHE A 78 -11.22 -11.98 59.02
N ASP A 79 -10.06 -12.47 58.54
CA ASP A 79 -9.19 -13.39 59.33
C ASP A 79 -7.78 -13.75 58.74
N MET A 80 -7.28 -13.14 57.64
CA MET A 80 -6.10 -13.68 56.90
C MET A 80 -4.79 -12.85 56.85
N ASN A 81 -4.71 -11.66 57.46
CA ASN A 81 -3.47 -10.84 57.55
C ASN A 81 -2.70 -10.57 56.23
N PHE A 82 -3.35 -10.63 55.06
CA PHE A 82 -2.76 -10.33 53.75
C PHE A 82 -3.69 -9.49 52.86
N ASP A 83 -3.46 -8.16 52.81
CA ASP A 83 -4.16 -7.24 51.91
C ASP A 83 -3.28 -6.84 50.71
N PRO A 84 -3.57 -7.32 49.48
CA PRO A 84 -2.84 -6.90 48.28
C PRO A 84 -3.02 -5.42 47.91
N THR A 85 -3.99 -4.72 48.51
CA THR A 85 -4.20 -3.28 48.31
C THR A 85 -3.46 -2.40 49.33
N PHE A 86 -2.70 -3.01 50.26
CA PHE A 86 -1.96 -2.31 51.30
C PHE A 86 -2.82 -1.32 52.12
N GLY A 87 -4.07 -1.67 52.41
CA GLY A 87 -5.02 -0.87 53.17
C GLY A 87 -5.74 0.22 52.37
N LEU A 88 -5.44 0.40 51.08
CA LEU A 88 -6.08 1.43 50.25
C LEU A 88 -7.57 1.16 50.03
N ALA A 89 -7.97 -0.12 49.87
CA ALA A 89 -9.39 -0.46 49.75
C ALA A 89 -10.18 -0.05 51.00
N ARG A 90 -9.61 -0.22 52.19
CA ARG A 90 -10.23 0.19 53.46
C ARG A 90 -10.29 1.72 53.61
N ARG A 91 -9.32 2.44 53.07
CA ARG A 91 -9.41 3.92 53.04
C ARG A 91 -10.49 4.39 52.09
N LEU A 92 -10.71 3.69 50.97
CA LEU A 92 -11.71 4.08 49.99
C LEU A 92 -13.15 3.97 50.53
N THR A 93 -13.41 3.05 51.48
CA THR A 93 -14.74 2.91 52.09
C THR A 93 -15.19 4.14 52.88
N THR A 94 -14.28 5.04 53.27
CA THR A 94 -14.62 6.26 54.02
C THR A 94 -15.04 7.43 53.12
N PHE A 95 -14.83 7.32 51.80
CA PHE A 95 -15.20 8.35 50.83
C PHE A 95 -16.60 8.11 50.23
N ALA A 96 -17.28 9.18 49.81
CA ALA A 96 -18.58 9.09 49.15
C ALA A 96 -18.44 8.67 47.67
N PRO A 97 -19.37 7.86 47.10
CA PRO A 97 -20.57 7.27 47.73
C PRO A 97 -20.36 5.93 48.48
N TRP A 98 -19.13 5.42 48.61
CA TRP A 98 -18.87 4.09 49.19
C TRP A 98 -19.25 4.00 50.68
N ASN A 99 -19.14 5.10 51.42
CA ASN A 99 -19.57 5.20 52.82
C ASN A 99 -21.10 5.14 53.02
N LEU A 100 -21.91 5.20 51.95
CA LEU A 100 -23.37 5.08 52.00
C LEU A 100 -23.85 3.61 51.92
N LEU A 101 -22.94 2.68 51.59
CA LEU A 101 -23.21 1.24 51.55
C LEU A 101 -22.94 0.61 52.93
N PRO A 102 -23.57 -0.53 53.27
CA PRO A 102 -23.19 -1.26 54.47
C PRO A 102 -21.73 -1.74 54.38
N ALA A 103 -21.08 -1.91 55.54
CA ALA A 103 -19.63 -2.02 55.64
C ALA A 103 -19.03 -3.13 54.75
N ARG A 104 -19.73 -4.27 54.62
CA ARG A 104 -19.28 -5.41 53.82
C ARG A 104 -19.35 -5.10 52.32
N GLU A 105 -20.45 -4.55 51.85
CA GLU A 105 -20.66 -4.16 50.45
C GLU A 105 -19.72 -3.02 50.06
N SER A 106 -19.55 -2.03 50.95
CA SER A 106 -18.59 -0.93 50.79
C SER A 106 -17.17 -1.47 50.59
N LEU A 107 -16.75 -2.43 51.41
CA LEU A 107 -15.43 -3.06 51.31
C LEU A 107 -15.27 -3.87 50.02
N ILE A 108 -16.28 -4.66 49.62
CA ILE A 108 -16.23 -5.45 48.37
C ILE A 108 -16.07 -4.53 47.17
N VAL A 109 -16.92 -3.49 47.07
CA VAL A 109 -16.85 -2.55 45.94
C VAL A 109 -15.52 -1.79 45.96
N SER A 110 -15.03 -1.39 47.13
CA SER A 110 -13.74 -0.71 47.26
C SER A 110 -12.56 -1.61 46.88
N ALA A 111 -12.57 -2.88 47.30
CA ALA A 111 -11.56 -3.87 46.94
C ALA A 111 -11.54 -4.13 45.43
N VAL A 112 -12.70 -4.35 44.81
CA VAL A 112 -12.80 -4.53 43.35
C VAL A 112 -12.32 -3.28 42.61
N THR A 113 -12.70 -2.09 43.06
CA THR A 113 -12.29 -0.82 42.45
C THR A 113 -10.78 -0.64 42.52
N MET A 114 -10.19 -0.79 43.71
CA MET A 114 -8.75 -0.62 43.90
C MET A 114 -7.93 -1.65 43.14
N ASN A 115 -8.32 -2.93 43.16
CA ASN A 115 -7.63 -3.97 42.41
C ASN A 115 -7.79 -3.77 40.89
N THR A 116 -8.94 -3.27 40.41
CA THR A 116 -9.13 -2.92 39.00
C THR A 116 -8.19 -1.80 38.56
N VAL A 117 -8.08 -0.73 39.36
CA VAL A 117 -7.14 0.38 39.10
C VAL A 117 -5.69 -0.10 39.18
N GLY A 118 -5.36 -0.97 40.14
CA GLY A 118 -4.04 -1.59 40.25
C GLY A 118 -3.66 -2.38 38.99
N TRP A 119 -4.54 -3.29 38.55
CA TRP A 119 -4.29 -4.07 37.33
C TRP A 119 -4.30 -3.23 36.05
N ALA A 120 -5.14 -2.19 35.96
CA ALA A 120 -5.09 -1.24 34.86
C ALA A 120 -3.74 -0.49 34.82
N THR A 121 -3.18 -0.15 35.98
CA THR A 121 -1.85 0.46 36.11
C THR A 121 -0.76 -0.53 35.68
N VAL A 122 -0.82 -1.80 36.08
CA VAL A 122 0.13 -2.84 35.63
C VAL A 122 0.08 -3.00 34.11
N ILE A 123 -1.11 -3.09 33.52
CA ILE A 123 -1.29 -3.18 32.06
C ILE A 123 -0.68 -1.96 31.39
N PHE A 124 -0.97 -0.76 31.89
CA PHE A 124 -0.40 0.49 31.38
C PHE A 124 1.14 0.47 31.44
N LEU A 125 1.74 0.10 32.57
CA LEU A 125 3.19 0.04 32.75
C LEU A 125 3.86 -0.99 31.83
N VAL A 126 3.25 -2.17 31.64
CA VAL A 126 3.75 -3.18 30.70
C VAL A 126 3.69 -2.66 29.27
N ARG A 127 2.57 -2.06 28.86
CA ARG A 127 2.40 -1.50 27.51
C ARG A 127 3.37 -0.35 27.25
N TRP A 128 3.52 0.53 28.22
CA TRP A 128 4.49 1.63 28.18
C TRP A 128 5.92 1.08 28.09
N SER A 129 6.25 0.02 28.83
CA SER A 129 7.55 -0.64 28.74
C SER A 129 7.80 -1.24 27.35
N ILE A 130 6.82 -1.93 26.76
CA ILE A 130 6.90 -2.43 25.38
C ILE A 130 7.11 -1.26 24.41
N GLN A 131 6.34 -0.18 24.55
CA GLN A 131 6.48 1.02 23.73
C GLN A 131 7.88 1.62 23.85
N MET A 132 8.44 1.75 25.06
CA MET A 132 9.81 2.24 25.27
C MET A 132 10.85 1.32 24.63
N LEU A 133 10.67 0.01 24.71
CA LEU A 133 11.53 -0.95 24.01
C LEU A 133 11.42 -0.80 22.50
N LEU A 134 10.23 -0.54 21.94
CA LEU A 134 10.04 -0.33 20.50
C LEU A 134 10.72 0.94 19.98
N HIS A 135 11.01 1.93 20.82
CA HIS A 135 11.83 3.09 20.42
C HIS A 135 13.31 2.73 20.18
N TYR A 136 13.78 1.58 20.66
CA TYR A 136 15.13 1.13 20.43
C TYR A 136 15.28 0.46 19.06
N HIS A 137 15.75 1.24 18.09
CA HIS A 137 16.03 0.74 16.73
C HIS A 137 17.46 0.18 16.55
N GLY A 138 18.29 0.12 17.60
CA GLY A 138 19.68 -0.38 17.46
C GLY A 138 19.75 -1.81 16.94
N VAL A 139 18.73 -2.63 17.24
CA VAL A 139 18.56 -3.99 16.69
C VAL A 139 18.55 -4.03 15.16
N MET A 140 18.09 -2.97 14.48
CA MET A 140 18.00 -2.90 13.02
C MET A 140 19.37 -2.77 12.35
N TYR A 141 20.36 -2.22 13.06
CA TYR A 141 21.72 -1.98 12.54
C TYR A 141 22.69 -3.12 12.87
N GLU A 142 22.32 -4.04 13.75
CA GLU A 142 23.16 -5.15 14.15
C GLU A 142 23.01 -6.34 13.19
N ARG A 143 24.12 -7.02 12.90
CA ARG A 143 24.10 -8.20 12.04
C ARG A 143 23.34 -9.32 12.72
N ARG A 144 22.36 -9.92 12.02
CA ARG A 144 21.58 -11.06 12.53
C ARG A 144 22.49 -12.16 13.07
N GLY A 145 22.19 -12.59 14.30
CA GLY A 145 22.95 -13.62 15.03
C GLY A 145 24.16 -13.08 15.82
N ILE A 146 24.59 -11.83 15.57
CA ILE A 146 25.71 -11.18 16.27
C ILE A 146 25.17 -9.93 16.95
N TYR A 147 24.62 -10.12 18.15
CA TYR A 147 23.98 -9.03 18.90
C TYR A 147 24.83 -8.55 20.08
N SER A 148 24.81 -7.24 20.31
CA SER A 148 25.38 -6.59 21.49
C SER A 148 24.67 -7.04 22.77
N LEU A 149 25.31 -6.87 23.94
CA LEU A 149 24.67 -7.19 25.22
C LEU A 149 23.36 -6.41 25.41
N LYS A 150 23.34 -5.13 24.99
CA LYS A 150 22.15 -4.28 25.02
C LYS A 150 21.01 -4.88 24.19
N THR A 151 21.27 -5.31 22.97
CA THR A 151 20.27 -5.91 22.08
C THR A 151 19.81 -7.28 22.58
N ARG A 152 20.70 -8.08 23.18
CA ARG A 152 20.32 -9.34 23.83
C ARG A 152 19.37 -9.12 25.00
N ILE A 153 19.66 -8.15 25.87
CA ILE A 153 18.78 -7.75 26.98
C ILE A 153 17.43 -7.28 26.43
N TRP A 154 17.45 -6.45 25.38
CA TRP A 154 16.23 -6.00 24.71
C TRP A 154 15.37 -7.16 24.19
N PHE A 155 15.97 -8.18 23.54
CA PHE A 155 15.25 -9.37 23.08
C PHE A 155 14.60 -10.13 24.24
N ILE A 156 15.31 -10.30 25.36
CA ILE A 156 14.80 -10.98 26.55
C ILE A 156 13.60 -10.21 27.11
N LEU A 157 13.73 -8.89 27.29
CA LEU A 157 12.65 -8.04 27.81
C LEU A 157 11.43 -8.03 26.89
N MET A 158 11.65 -7.89 25.57
CA MET A 158 10.56 -7.93 24.59
C MET A 158 9.80 -9.26 24.62
N ARG A 159 10.52 -10.39 24.66
CA ARG A 159 9.89 -11.72 24.76
C ARG A 159 9.14 -11.91 26.07
N LEU A 160 9.72 -11.47 27.19
CA LEU A 160 9.10 -11.56 28.51
C LEU A 160 7.79 -10.75 28.55
N LEU A 161 7.81 -9.51 28.07
CA LEU A 161 6.67 -8.61 28.13
C LEU A 161 5.58 -8.96 27.11
N GLN A 162 5.93 -9.28 25.86
CA GLN A 162 4.93 -9.68 24.86
C GLN A 162 4.28 -11.03 25.16
N GLY A 163 5.04 -11.94 25.79
CA GLY A 163 4.63 -13.32 26.04
C GLY A 163 4.47 -14.14 24.75
N ASN A 164 4.06 -15.40 24.89
CA ASN A 164 3.95 -16.35 23.77
C ASN A 164 2.58 -16.31 23.06
N ARG A 165 1.92 -15.15 23.03
CA ARG A 165 0.56 -15.02 22.47
C ARG A 165 0.58 -14.51 21.04
N LYS A 166 -0.31 -15.08 20.23
CA LYS A 166 -0.56 -14.58 18.87
C LYS A 166 -1.31 -13.23 18.96
N PRO A 167 -0.72 -12.13 18.48
CA PRO A 167 -1.37 -10.82 18.47
C PRO A 167 -2.52 -10.78 17.46
N GLN A 168 -3.55 -9.99 17.77
CA GLN A 168 -4.56 -9.58 16.78
C GLN A 168 -4.01 -8.41 15.95
N LEU A 169 -4.64 -8.12 14.81
CA LEU A 169 -4.17 -7.12 13.83
C LEU A 169 -3.79 -5.77 14.47
N TYR A 170 -4.57 -5.29 15.44
CA TYR A 170 -4.36 -3.99 16.10
C TYR A 170 -3.86 -4.09 17.55
N SER A 171 -3.39 -5.26 17.99
CA SER A 171 -2.91 -5.44 19.37
C SER A 171 -1.76 -4.49 19.73
N PHE A 172 -0.89 -4.17 18.76
CA PHE A 172 0.24 -3.26 18.95
C PHE A 172 -0.05 -1.80 18.63
N SER A 173 -1.19 -1.44 18.00
CA SER A 173 -1.43 -0.08 17.49
C SER A 173 -1.31 1.01 18.56
N GLY A 174 -1.74 0.73 19.80
CA GLY A 174 -1.61 1.67 20.93
C GLY A 174 -0.24 1.68 21.61
N MET A 175 0.70 0.84 21.18
CA MET A 175 2.08 0.75 21.69
C MET A 175 3.13 1.12 20.63
N MET A 176 2.71 1.39 19.38
CA MET A 176 3.61 1.82 18.32
C MET A 176 4.25 3.16 18.68
N PRO A 177 5.56 3.34 18.46
CA PRO A 177 6.23 4.61 18.67
C PRO A 177 5.73 5.67 17.67
N ILE A 178 5.80 6.94 18.05
CA ILE A 178 5.52 8.06 17.14
C ILE A 178 6.75 8.25 16.24
N LEU A 179 6.53 8.58 14.96
CA LEU A 179 7.61 8.89 14.02
C LEU A 179 8.47 10.03 14.59
N PRO A 180 9.79 9.84 14.79
CA PRO A 180 10.65 10.88 15.34
C PRO A 180 10.76 12.06 14.38
N LEU A 181 10.94 13.25 14.96
CA LEU A 181 11.27 14.46 14.22
C LEU A 181 12.79 14.60 14.14
N PRO A 182 13.41 14.47 12.95
CA PRO A 182 14.86 14.60 12.81
C PRO A 182 15.35 16.00 13.19
N PRO A 183 16.57 16.15 13.73
CA PRO A 183 17.21 17.46 13.83
C PRO A 183 17.39 18.09 12.46
N LEU A 184 17.18 19.41 12.37
CA LEU A 184 17.35 20.15 11.12
C LEU A 184 18.78 20.01 10.57
N LYS A 185 19.79 20.16 11.44
CA LYS A 185 21.21 20.04 11.09
C LYS A 185 21.55 18.68 10.47
N ASP A 186 21.08 17.59 11.07
CA ASP A 186 21.31 16.23 10.54
C ASP A 186 20.70 16.07 9.15
N THR A 187 19.51 16.66 8.95
CA THR A 187 18.80 16.65 7.66
C THR A 187 19.58 17.42 6.60
N MET A 188 20.12 18.60 6.93
CA MET A 188 20.95 19.40 6.02
C MET A 188 22.23 18.67 5.64
N GLN A 189 22.93 18.08 6.61
CA GLN A 189 24.16 17.34 6.36
C GLN A 189 23.93 16.13 5.44
N ARG A 190 22.87 15.37 5.69
CA ARG A 190 22.48 14.21 4.87
C ARG A 190 22.03 14.64 3.48
N TYR A 191 21.26 15.72 3.37
CA TYR A 191 20.83 16.30 2.10
C TYR A 191 22.03 16.70 1.24
N LEU A 192 22.94 17.51 1.78
CA LEU A 192 24.13 17.97 1.06
C LEU A 192 24.98 16.79 0.58
N ARG A 193 25.22 15.79 1.43
CA ARG A 193 25.90 14.55 1.01
C ARG A 193 25.18 13.86 -0.15
N SER A 194 23.84 13.80 -0.12
CA SER A 194 23.04 13.11 -1.13
C SER A 194 23.02 13.80 -2.50
N VAL A 195 23.18 15.13 -2.55
CA VAL A 195 23.18 15.88 -3.81
C VAL A 195 24.57 16.11 -4.40
N ARG A 196 25.64 15.84 -3.63
CA ARG A 196 27.01 15.93 -4.13
C ARG A 196 27.26 15.22 -5.46
N PRO A 197 26.81 13.97 -5.70
CA PRO A 197 27.03 13.31 -7.00
C PRO A 197 26.17 13.86 -8.15
N LEU A 198 25.23 14.77 -7.86
CA LEU A 198 24.29 15.33 -8.83
C LEU A 198 24.69 16.74 -9.32
N LEU A 199 25.60 17.40 -8.60
CA LEU A 199 25.95 18.80 -8.78
C LEU A 199 27.45 18.94 -9.07
N ASP A 200 27.80 19.87 -9.96
CA ASP A 200 29.19 20.30 -10.11
C ASP A 200 29.67 21.11 -8.89
N ASP A 201 30.95 21.46 -8.85
CA ASP A 201 31.56 22.14 -7.70
C ASP A 201 30.99 23.54 -7.44
N ASN A 202 30.61 24.26 -8.50
CA ASN A 202 30.03 25.60 -8.39
C ASN A 202 28.59 25.52 -7.90
N GLU A 203 27.80 24.63 -8.48
CA GLU A 203 26.42 24.34 -8.08
C GLU A 203 26.35 23.83 -6.64
N TYR A 204 27.26 22.94 -6.27
CA TYR A 204 27.35 22.41 -4.91
C TYR A 204 27.71 23.50 -3.90
N THR A 205 28.65 24.39 -4.22
CA THR A 205 29.01 25.52 -3.36
C THR A 205 27.84 26.48 -3.16
N ARG A 206 27.07 26.76 -4.22
CA ARG A 206 25.83 27.54 -4.12
C ARG A 206 24.80 26.86 -3.23
N MET A 207 24.58 25.56 -3.40
CA MET A 207 23.65 24.78 -2.58
C MET A 207 24.08 24.73 -1.11
N LEU A 208 25.39 24.63 -0.83
CA LEU A 208 25.95 24.69 0.51
C LEU A 208 25.58 26.01 1.21
N ASN A 209 25.72 27.14 0.50
CA ASN A 209 25.36 28.45 1.02
C ASN A 209 23.85 28.55 1.30
N LEU A 210 23.00 28.12 0.35
CA LEU A 210 21.54 28.10 0.53
C LEU A 210 21.11 27.23 1.72
N ALA A 211 21.68 26.04 1.87
CA ALA A 211 21.40 25.15 2.98
C ALA A 211 21.81 25.77 4.32
N MET A 212 22.98 26.43 4.37
CA MET A 212 23.48 27.11 5.56
C MET A 212 22.62 28.32 5.95
N GLU A 213 22.23 29.15 4.99
CA GLU A 213 21.29 30.27 5.20
C GLU A 213 19.94 29.77 5.71
N PHE A 214 19.44 28.65 5.16
CA PHE A 214 18.20 28.03 5.62
C PHE A 214 18.33 27.49 7.05
N GLU A 215 19.40 26.73 7.35
CA GLU A 215 19.65 26.13 8.67
C GLU A 215 19.83 27.18 9.77
N THR A 216 20.45 28.31 9.45
CA THR A 216 20.72 29.39 10.41
C THR A 216 19.59 30.41 10.49
N GLY A 217 18.82 30.59 9.41
CA GLY A 217 17.71 31.52 9.27
C GLY A 217 16.33 30.88 9.48
N VAL A 218 15.49 30.96 8.45
CA VAL A 218 14.05 30.62 8.52
C VAL A 218 13.78 29.15 8.86
N GLY A 219 14.70 28.23 8.53
CA GLY A 219 14.55 26.80 8.81
C GLY A 219 14.39 26.50 10.30
N ARG A 220 15.05 27.26 11.19
CA ARG A 220 14.86 27.12 12.65
C ARG A 220 13.45 27.46 13.09
N ARG A 221 12.86 28.49 12.48
CA ARG A 221 11.47 28.88 12.74
C ARG A 221 10.54 27.78 12.26
N PHE A 222 10.75 27.26 11.05
CA PHE A 222 9.92 26.17 10.50
C PHE A 222 10.01 24.90 11.36
N GLN A 223 11.22 24.54 11.82
CA GLN A 223 11.44 23.41 12.74
C GLN A 223 10.62 23.53 14.03
N ARG A 224 10.50 24.74 14.61
CA ARG A 224 9.70 24.96 15.82
C ARG A 224 8.22 24.70 15.59
N TYR A 225 7.64 25.16 14.48
CA TYR A 225 6.25 24.83 14.12
C TYR A 225 6.06 23.34 13.88
N LEU A 226 7.03 22.70 13.21
CA LEU A 226 6.98 21.27 12.98
C LEU A 226 7.08 20.46 14.27
N TYR A 227 7.87 20.93 15.24
CA TYR A 227 7.93 20.36 16.59
C TYR A 227 6.58 20.46 17.31
N PHE A 228 5.87 21.60 17.22
CA PHE A 228 4.51 21.70 17.78
C PHE A 228 3.55 20.73 17.10
N LYS A 229 3.60 20.59 15.76
CA LYS A 229 2.80 19.57 15.06
C LYS A 229 3.15 18.16 15.55
N TRP A 230 4.42 17.85 15.72
CA TRP A 230 4.86 16.55 16.24
C TRP A 230 4.32 16.26 17.64
N LEU A 231 4.27 17.25 18.54
CA LEU A 231 3.72 17.08 19.90
C LEU A 231 2.22 16.74 19.93
N ILE A 232 1.44 17.27 18.98
CA ILE A 232 -0.03 17.16 19.00
C ILE A 232 -0.60 16.15 18.01
N SER A 233 0.25 15.52 17.19
CA SER A 233 -0.16 14.56 16.17
C SER A 233 0.25 13.14 16.52
N THR A 234 -0.53 12.16 16.05
CA THR A 234 -0.19 10.73 16.12
C THR A 234 0.97 10.38 15.18
N ASN A 235 1.09 11.14 14.09
CA ASN A 235 2.18 11.12 13.13
C ASN A 235 2.23 12.47 12.40
N TYR A 236 3.37 13.16 12.42
CA TYR A 236 3.49 14.51 11.86
C TYR A 236 3.63 14.57 10.34
N VAL A 237 3.68 13.42 9.66
CA VAL A 237 3.88 13.34 8.21
C VAL A 237 2.60 12.87 7.51
N SER A 238 1.90 11.90 8.09
CA SER A 238 0.97 11.04 7.33
C SER A 238 -0.26 11.77 6.78
N ASP A 239 -0.85 12.68 7.55
CA ASP A 239 -1.99 13.49 7.10
C ASP A 239 -1.61 14.44 5.96
N TRP A 240 -0.48 15.14 6.11
CA TRP A 240 0.05 16.03 5.07
C TRP A 240 0.52 15.26 3.84
N TRP A 241 1.12 14.09 4.01
CA TRP A 241 1.55 13.24 2.91
C TRP A 241 0.36 12.76 2.08
N GLU A 242 -0.68 12.24 2.73
CA GLU A 242 -1.92 11.84 2.06
C GLU A 242 -2.56 13.01 1.32
N GLU A 243 -2.71 14.16 1.99
CA GLU A 243 -3.37 15.34 1.42
C GLU A 243 -2.60 15.96 0.26
N TYR A 244 -1.33 16.34 0.46
CA TYR A 244 -0.60 17.17 -0.49
C TYR A 244 0.01 16.38 -1.64
N VAL A 245 0.41 15.12 -1.43
CA VAL A 245 1.04 14.32 -2.49
C VAL A 245 0.02 13.61 -3.35
N TYR A 246 -1.06 13.11 -2.75
CA TYR A 246 -2.09 12.38 -3.50
C TYR A 246 -3.33 13.24 -3.75
N LEU A 247 -3.97 13.74 -2.69
CA LEU A 247 -5.32 14.28 -2.78
C LEU A 247 -5.40 15.68 -3.38
N ARG A 248 -4.32 16.47 -3.37
CA ARG A 248 -4.25 17.78 -4.03
C ARG A 248 -3.61 17.74 -5.42
N SER A 249 -2.96 16.63 -5.81
CA SER A 249 -2.53 16.44 -7.20
C SER A 249 -3.74 16.47 -8.13
N ARG A 250 -3.67 17.25 -9.21
CA ARG A 250 -4.77 17.44 -10.17
C ARG A 250 -4.63 16.63 -11.45
N SER A 251 -3.47 15.99 -11.64
CA SER A 251 -3.19 15.12 -12.79
C SER A 251 -4.05 13.85 -12.75
N PRO A 252 -4.36 13.26 -13.92
CA PRO A 252 -4.94 11.92 -14.04
C PRO A 252 -4.29 10.88 -13.13
N ILE A 253 -5.06 10.19 -12.30
CA ILE A 253 -4.51 9.24 -11.31
C ILE A 253 -4.24 7.85 -11.89
N MET A 254 -4.88 7.48 -13.00
CA MET A 254 -4.83 6.15 -13.63
C MET A 254 -3.40 5.61 -13.82
N ILE A 255 -2.47 6.49 -14.23
CA ILE A 255 -1.06 6.14 -14.48
C ILE A 255 -0.14 6.87 -13.50
N ASN A 256 -0.41 8.16 -13.27
CA ASN A 256 0.50 9.01 -12.49
C ASN A 256 0.42 8.76 -10.98
N SER A 257 -0.47 7.86 -10.52
CA SER A 257 -0.61 7.52 -9.11
C SER A 257 -0.94 6.04 -8.87
N ASN A 258 -1.97 5.51 -9.55
CA ASN A 258 -2.39 4.13 -9.36
C ASN A 258 -1.29 3.16 -9.80
N PHE A 259 -1.22 2.03 -9.11
CA PHE A 259 -0.30 0.93 -9.43
C PHE A 259 -1.09 -0.35 -9.65
N TYR A 260 -0.45 -1.38 -10.21
CA TYR A 260 -1.09 -2.66 -10.47
C TYR A 260 -0.36 -3.83 -9.81
N ALA A 261 -1.07 -4.95 -9.68
CA ALA A 261 -0.51 -6.22 -9.26
C ALA A 261 -1.05 -7.37 -10.13
N MET A 262 -0.24 -8.40 -10.34
CA MET A 262 -0.55 -9.57 -11.14
C MET A 262 -0.89 -10.77 -10.28
N ASP A 263 -1.62 -11.73 -10.85
CA ASP A 263 -1.70 -13.08 -10.31
C ASP A 263 -0.42 -13.90 -10.58
N THR A 264 -0.56 -15.22 -10.47
CA THR A 264 0.50 -16.18 -10.80
C THR A 264 0.79 -16.16 -12.30
N LEU A 265 2.06 -16.18 -12.69
CA LEU A 265 2.51 -16.07 -14.07
C LEU A 265 2.06 -17.28 -14.90
N LEU A 266 2.35 -18.49 -14.42
CA LEU A 266 2.20 -19.73 -15.17
C LEU A 266 0.87 -20.43 -14.90
N PHE A 267 0.43 -20.42 -13.65
CA PHE A 267 -0.81 -21.05 -13.23
C PHE A 267 -1.99 -20.06 -13.20
N ARG A 268 -3.23 -20.52 -13.37
CA ARG A 268 -4.45 -19.69 -13.27
C ARG A 268 -5.70 -20.43 -12.76
N GLY A 269 -5.56 -21.70 -12.37
CA GLY A 269 -6.66 -22.52 -11.83
C GLY A 269 -7.72 -22.96 -12.83
N THR A 270 -8.35 -22.03 -13.56
CA THR A 270 -9.41 -22.28 -14.53
C THR A 270 -9.31 -21.33 -15.73
N LYS A 271 -9.94 -21.69 -16.85
CA LYS A 271 -10.18 -20.77 -17.99
C LYS A 271 -11.59 -20.16 -17.96
N ASN A 272 -12.46 -20.63 -17.05
CA ASN A 272 -13.81 -20.07 -16.91
C ASN A 272 -13.75 -18.74 -16.13
N GLN A 273 -14.00 -17.63 -16.82
CA GLN A 273 -13.98 -16.29 -16.26
C GLN A 273 -14.95 -16.11 -15.09
N ALA A 274 -16.18 -16.63 -15.19
CA ALA A 274 -17.19 -16.53 -14.13
C ALA A 274 -16.73 -17.28 -12.87
N ALA A 275 -16.20 -18.49 -13.03
CA ALA A 275 -15.72 -19.30 -11.93
C ALA A 275 -14.53 -18.62 -11.23
N ARG A 276 -13.58 -18.10 -12.01
CA ARG A 276 -12.41 -17.38 -11.52
C ARG A 276 -12.82 -16.15 -10.71
N ALA A 277 -13.70 -15.32 -11.27
CA ALA A 277 -14.21 -14.14 -10.58
C ALA A 277 -14.93 -14.51 -9.28
N ALA A 278 -15.76 -15.56 -9.29
CA ALA A 278 -16.50 -16.00 -8.12
C ALA A 278 -15.61 -16.42 -6.94
N ASN A 279 -14.57 -17.24 -7.18
CA ASN A 279 -13.62 -17.62 -6.14
C ASN A 279 -12.86 -16.40 -5.61
N LEU A 280 -12.35 -15.52 -6.50
CA LEU A 280 -11.63 -14.31 -6.07
C LEU A 280 -12.52 -13.37 -5.23
N ILE A 281 -13.78 -13.19 -5.62
CA ILE A 281 -14.75 -12.41 -4.83
C ILE A 281 -14.95 -13.03 -3.45
N TYR A 282 -15.16 -14.34 -3.39
CA TYR A 282 -15.35 -15.06 -2.12
C TYR A 282 -14.12 -14.94 -1.23
N SER A 283 -12.93 -15.14 -1.78
CA SER A 283 -11.65 -15.03 -1.09
C SER A 283 -11.45 -13.62 -0.54
N LEU A 284 -11.53 -12.59 -1.37
CA LEU A 284 -11.36 -11.20 -0.93
C LEU A 284 -12.35 -10.79 0.16
N LEU A 285 -13.63 -11.21 0.06
CA LEU A 285 -14.63 -10.93 1.10
C LEU A 285 -14.42 -11.75 2.38
N SER A 286 -13.79 -12.91 2.28
CA SER A 286 -13.35 -13.71 3.43
C SER A 286 -12.19 -13.02 4.15
N PHE A 287 -11.21 -12.50 3.42
CA PHE A 287 -10.14 -11.67 4.00
C PHE A 287 -10.70 -10.41 4.65
N ARG A 288 -11.64 -9.71 3.99
CA ARG A 288 -12.36 -8.56 4.56
C ARG A 288 -13.05 -8.91 5.88
N ARG A 289 -13.66 -10.10 5.98
CA ARG A 289 -14.26 -10.58 7.24
C ARG A 289 -13.21 -10.77 8.33
N MET A 290 -12.03 -11.30 8.00
CA MET A 290 -10.91 -11.40 8.94
C MET A 290 -10.44 -10.02 9.41
N LEU A 291 -10.36 -9.02 8.52
CA LEU A 291 -10.04 -7.64 8.91
C LEU A 291 -11.06 -7.05 9.89
N HIS A 292 -12.37 -7.21 9.62
CA HIS A 292 -13.41 -6.75 10.54
C HIS A 292 -13.34 -7.41 11.91
N ARG A 293 -12.93 -8.69 11.95
CA ARG A 293 -12.70 -9.45 13.19
C ARG A 293 -11.31 -9.24 13.79
N GLN A 294 -10.42 -8.51 13.12
CA GLN A 294 -9.02 -8.31 13.52
C GLN A 294 -8.24 -9.62 13.66
N ASP A 295 -8.65 -10.67 12.93
CA ASP A 295 -8.07 -12.01 12.98
C ASP A 295 -6.84 -12.15 12.07
N VAL A 296 -6.58 -11.16 11.20
CA VAL A 296 -5.35 -11.11 10.40
C VAL A 296 -4.16 -10.91 11.35
N THR A 297 -3.15 -11.74 11.22
CA THR A 297 -1.92 -11.59 12.01
C THR A 297 -1.19 -10.33 11.56
N PRO A 298 -0.81 -9.42 12.49
CA PRO A 298 -0.04 -8.25 12.12
C PRO A 298 1.32 -8.68 11.52
N LEU A 299 1.80 -7.91 10.55
CA LEU A 299 3.14 -8.14 10.01
C LEU A 299 4.18 -7.80 11.08
N MET A 300 5.17 -8.67 11.26
CA MET A 300 6.22 -8.51 12.27
C MET A 300 7.59 -8.84 11.68
N LEU A 301 8.61 -8.03 11.97
CA LEU A 301 10.00 -8.36 11.67
C LEU A 301 10.53 -9.31 12.75
N ASP A 302 11.15 -10.41 12.33
CA ASP A 302 11.71 -11.46 13.20
C ASP A 302 10.74 -11.95 14.29
N SER A 303 9.43 -11.91 13.99
CA SER A 303 8.31 -12.27 14.89
C SER A 303 8.25 -11.48 16.21
N LEU A 304 8.98 -10.37 16.34
CA LEU A 304 9.08 -9.60 17.59
C LEU A 304 8.83 -8.10 17.43
N ILE A 305 9.19 -7.52 16.28
CA ILE A 305 9.01 -6.09 16.02
C ILE A 305 7.74 -5.94 15.18
N PRO A 306 6.63 -5.44 15.75
CA PRO A 306 5.39 -5.23 15.01
C PRO A 306 5.55 -4.11 13.98
N LEU A 307 4.86 -4.25 12.85
CA LEU A 307 4.64 -3.18 11.89
C LEU A 307 3.22 -2.63 12.04
N ASP A 308 3.09 -1.31 11.90
CA ASP A 308 1.81 -0.62 11.98
C ASP A 308 0.82 -1.17 10.95
N SER A 309 -0.43 -1.30 11.38
CA SER A 309 -1.51 -1.92 10.61
C SER A 309 -2.64 -0.94 10.26
N TRP A 310 -2.47 0.36 10.49
CA TRP A 310 -3.50 1.39 10.26
C TRP A 310 -4.11 1.33 8.86
N GLN A 311 -3.25 1.21 7.84
CA GLN A 311 -3.63 1.19 6.43
C GLN A 311 -4.63 0.06 6.08
N TYR A 312 -4.61 -1.08 6.80
CA TYR A 312 -5.52 -2.20 6.54
C TYR A 312 -7.00 -1.84 6.68
N GLN A 313 -7.31 -0.83 7.52
CA GLN A 313 -8.69 -0.38 7.75
C GLN A 313 -9.36 0.12 6.47
N ARG A 314 -8.58 0.68 5.53
CA ARG A 314 -9.09 1.32 4.31
C ARG A 314 -9.05 0.42 3.07
N THR A 315 -8.68 -0.85 3.20
CA THR A 315 -8.55 -1.79 2.06
C THR A 315 -9.85 -1.92 1.26
N PHE A 316 -10.94 -2.28 1.95
CA PHE A 316 -12.26 -2.49 1.35
C PHE A 316 -13.19 -1.34 1.69
N ASP A 317 -14.30 -1.26 0.95
CA ASP A 317 -15.37 -0.29 1.19
C ASP A 317 -14.89 1.16 1.08
N THR A 318 -13.80 1.39 0.34
CA THR A 318 -13.14 2.68 0.24
C THR A 318 -13.19 3.18 -1.20
N THR A 319 -13.30 4.49 -1.37
CA THR A 319 -13.21 5.16 -2.67
C THR A 319 -12.61 6.54 -2.46
N ARG A 320 -11.85 7.01 -3.44
CA ARG A 320 -11.51 8.41 -3.60
C ARG A 320 -12.68 9.12 -4.28
N VAL A 321 -12.99 10.33 -3.85
CA VAL A 321 -14.02 11.19 -4.44
C VAL A 321 -13.33 12.46 -4.93
N PRO A 322 -13.51 12.85 -6.19
CA PRO A 322 -12.86 14.03 -6.75
C PRO A 322 -13.40 15.31 -6.09
N GLY A 323 -12.50 16.25 -5.81
CA GLY A 323 -12.85 17.61 -5.40
C GLY A 323 -12.24 18.64 -6.35
N ILE A 324 -12.72 19.88 -6.31
CA ILE A 324 -12.20 20.94 -7.19
C ILE A 324 -10.72 21.20 -6.91
N GLU A 325 -10.38 21.41 -5.63
CA GLU A 325 -9.00 21.65 -5.18
C GLU A 325 -8.38 20.41 -4.54
N THR A 326 -9.15 19.69 -3.74
CA THR A 326 -8.69 18.55 -2.94
C THR A 326 -9.70 17.42 -2.99
N ASP A 327 -9.24 16.24 -3.40
CA ASP A 327 -10.00 15.01 -3.38
C ASP A 327 -10.14 14.50 -1.93
N ARG A 328 -11.01 13.52 -1.70
CA ARG A 328 -11.20 12.91 -0.37
C ARG A 328 -11.30 11.40 -0.45
N VAL A 329 -10.64 10.71 0.47
CA VAL A 329 -10.84 9.27 0.66
C VAL A 329 -12.03 9.05 1.60
N PHE A 330 -13.05 8.37 1.09
CA PHE A 330 -14.21 7.95 1.88
C PHE A 330 -14.13 6.46 2.16
N HIS A 331 -14.26 6.10 3.43
CA HIS A 331 -14.39 4.72 3.88
C HIS A 331 -15.82 4.48 4.40
N PHE A 332 -16.49 3.48 3.86
CA PHE A 332 -17.85 3.11 4.22
C PHE A 332 -17.85 1.85 5.09
N ASP A 333 -18.77 1.76 6.05
CA ASP A 333 -18.95 0.52 6.80
C ASP A 333 -19.99 -0.41 6.14
N ASN A 334 -19.74 -1.72 6.23
CA ASN A 334 -20.73 -2.79 6.01
C ASN A 334 -21.30 -2.92 4.59
N SER A 335 -20.52 -2.67 3.53
CA SER A 335 -20.99 -2.96 2.16
C SER A 335 -21.47 -4.41 2.00
N THR A 336 -22.62 -4.57 1.32
CA THR A 336 -23.29 -5.84 1.03
C THR A 336 -23.18 -6.25 -0.44
N HIS A 337 -22.47 -5.47 -1.25
CA HIS A 337 -22.38 -5.65 -2.69
C HIS A 337 -20.99 -5.26 -3.21
N ILE A 338 -20.69 -5.69 -4.43
CA ILE A 338 -19.65 -5.11 -5.27
C ILE A 338 -20.31 -4.50 -6.50
N VAL A 339 -19.55 -3.77 -7.30
CA VAL A 339 -19.99 -3.39 -8.64
C VAL A 339 -19.11 -4.08 -9.67
N ALA A 340 -19.75 -4.68 -10.67
CA ALA A 340 -19.09 -5.32 -11.80
C ALA A 340 -19.29 -4.50 -13.07
N LEU A 341 -18.25 -4.42 -13.90
CA LEU A 341 -18.24 -3.82 -15.23
C LEU A 341 -17.96 -4.92 -16.26
N HIS A 342 -18.83 -5.04 -17.26
CA HIS A 342 -18.66 -5.96 -18.39
C HIS A 342 -19.25 -5.36 -19.67
N LYS A 343 -18.51 -5.32 -20.78
CA LYS A 343 -18.98 -4.74 -22.06
C LYS A 343 -19.57 -3.33 -21.92
N GLY A 344 -18.95 -2.49 -21.09
CA GLY A 344 -19.41 -1.12 -20.83
C GLY A 344 -20.70 -1.01 -20.02
N ARG A 345 -21.09 -2.08 -19.31
CA ARG A 345 -22.32 -2.16 -18.51
C ARG A 345 -22.00 -2.39 -17.04
N TYR A 346 -22.67 -1.64 -16.18
CA TYR A 346 -22.46 -1.67 -14.72
C TYR A 346 -23.56 -2.46 -14.01
N TYR A 347 -23.15 -3.32 -13.09
CA TYR A 347 -24.04 -4.18 -12.31
C TYR A 347 -23.71 -4.09 -10.83
N LYS A 348 -24.72 -3.81 -10.02
CA LYS A 348 -24.64 -4.07 -8.58
C LYS A 348 -24.77 -5.57 -8.35
N VAL A 349 -23.76 -6.18 -7.75
CA VAL A 349 -23.75 -7.61 -7.44
C VAL A 349 -23.92 -7.80 -5.93
N PRO A 350 -25.09 -8.25 -5.46
CA PRO A 350 -25.26 -8.69 -4.07
C PRO A 350 -24.25 -9.77 -3.72
N THR A 351 -23.49 -9.57 -2.65
CA THR A 351 -22.50 -10.56 -2.19
C THR A 351 -23.01 -11.37 -1.00
N HIS A 352 -24.16 -10.98 -0.46
CA HIS A 352 -24.77 -11.60 0.70
C HIS A 352 -26.22 -11.94 0.41
N GLY A 353 -26.68 -13.08 0.92
CA GLY A 353 -28.06 -13.53 0.84
C GLY A 353 -28.43 -14.31 2.09
N LYS A 354 -29.66 -14.18 2.58
CA LYS A 354 -30.16 -14.88 3.79
C LYS A 354 -29.23 -14.75 5.02
N GLY A 355 -28.58 -13.59 5.19
CA GLY A 355 -27.72 -13.30 6.33
C GLY A 355 -26.30 -13.90 6.28
N ARG A 356 -25.89 -14.53 5.18
CA ARG A 356 -24.52 -15.05 4.97
C ARG A 356 -23.89 -14.48 3.71
N LEU A 357 -22.57 -14.63 3.61
CA LEU A 357 -21.85 -14.45 2.34
C LEU A 357 -22.31 -15.56 1.38
N LEU A 358 -22.52 -15.20 0.11
CA LEU A 358 -22.80 -16.16 -0.95
C LEU A 358 -21.59 -17.08 -1.13
N ASN A 359 -21.82 -18.36 -1.41
CA ASN A 359 -20.74 -19.31 -1.66
C ASN A 359 -20.19 -19.12 -3.10
N PRO A 360 -19.04 -19.70 -3.44
CA PRO A 360 -18.47 -19.55 -4.78
C PRO A 360 -19.42 -19.96 -5.91
N LYS A 361 -20.17 -21.06 -5.77
CA LYS A 361 -21.12 -21.51 -6.81
C LYS A 361 -22.28 -20.53 -7.03
N GLU A 362 -22.75 -19.88 -5.98
CA GLU A 362 -23.77 -18.83 -6.08
C GLU A 362 -23.23 -17.53 -6.68
N LEU A 363 -21.97 -17.19 -6.40
CA LEU A 363 -21.30 -16.05 -7.02
C LEU A 363 -21.01 -16.30 -8.50
N GLU A 364 -20.62 -17.52 -8.86
CA GLU A 364 -20.40 -17.95 -10.25
C GLU A 364 -21.67 -17.77 -11.07
N LEU A 365 -22.83 -18.24 -10.57
CA LEU A 365 -24.12 -18.03 -11.23
C LEU A 365 -24.44 -16.55 -11.46
N GLN A 366 -24.06 -15.67 -10.54
CA GLN A 366 -24.24 -14.22 -10.75
C GLN A 366 -23.30 -13.67 -11.83
N MET A 367 -22.07 -14.17 -11.92
CA MET A 367 -21.14 -13.75 -12.97
C MET A 367 -21.57 -14.27 -14.34
N GLU A 368 -22.04 -15.53 -14.42
CA GLU A 368 -22.62 -16.12 -15.63
C GLU A 368 -23.76 -15.24 -16.17
N ARG A 369 -24.69 -14.84 -15.31
CA ARG A 369 -25.78 -13.91 -15.68
C ARG A 369 -25.29 -12.57 -16.26
N ILE A 370 -24.15 -12.05 -15.79
CA ILE A 370 -23.58 -10.79 -16.30
C ILE A 370 -22.91 -11.01 -17.66
N LEU A 371 -22.17 -12.11 -17.81
CA LEU A 371 -21.49 -12.46 -19.06
C LEU A 371 -22.49 -12.83 -20.17
N GLU A 372 -23.61 -13.46 -19.82
CA GLU A 372 -24.69 -13.85 -20.72
C GLU A 372 -25.66 -12.70 -21.05
N ASP A 373 -25.59 -11.58 -20.34
CA ASP A 373 -26.41 -10.41 -20.66
C ASP A 373 -26.04 -9.90 -22.06
N THR A 374 -27.03 -9.86 -22.97
CA THR A 374 -26.88 -9.40 -24.36
C THR A 374 -27.46 -8.00 -24.60
N SER A 375 -28.01 -7.35 -23.57
CA SER A 375 -28.56 -6.00 -23.69
C SER A 375 -27.49 -4.97 -24.07
N PRO A 376 -27.80 -3.99 -24.94
CA PRO A 376 -26.84 -2.96 -25.27
C PRO A 376 -26.58 -2.03 -24.07
N PRO A 377 -25.37 -1.46 -23.95
CA PRO A 377 -25.12 -0.37 -23.00
C PRO A 377 -25.96 0.86 -23.33
N GLN A 378 -26.26 1.69 -22.33
CA GLN A 378 -26.93 2.97 -22.52
C GLN A 378 -26.00 3.94 -23.26
N PRO A 379 -26.53 4.96 -23.98
CA PRO A 379 -25.70 5.99 -24.61
C PRO A 379 -24.69 6.58 -23.64
N GLY A 380 -23.41 6.62 -24.03
CA GLY A 380 -22.28 7.13 -23.22
C GLY A 380 -21.77 6.20 -22.13
N GLU A 381 -22.54 5.20 -21.72
CA GLU A 381 -22.22 4.36 -20.58
C GLU A 381 -20.91 3.58 -20.76
N THR A 382 -20.62 3.15 -21.99
CA THR A 382 -19.38 2.45 -22.33
C THR A 382 -18.11 3.25 -22.02
N MET A 383 -18.23 4.58 -21.99
CA MET A 383 -17.11 5.49 -21.73
C MET A 383 -17.19 6.14 -20.35
N LEU A 384 -18.24 5.88 -19.57
CA LEU A 384 -18.51 6.55 -18.30
C LEU A 384 -17.33 6.50 -17.31
N ALA A 385 -16.64 5.36 -17.24
CA ALA A 385 -15.49 5.19 -16.34
C ALA A 385 -14.30 6.10 -16.68
N ALA A 386 -14.22 6.60 -17.91
CA ALA A 386 -13.17 7.52 -18.35
C ALA A 386 -13.16 8.84 -17.55
N LEU A 387 -14.31 9.22 -16.97
CA LEU A 387 -14.38 10.34 -16.02
C LEU A 387 -13.42 10.15 -14.84
N THR A 388 -13.21 8.92 -14.37
CA THR A 388 -12.27 8.63 -13.28
C THR A 388 -10.82 8.54 -13.75
N ALA A 389 -10.60 8.40 -15.05
CA ALA A 389 -9.29 8.29 -15.70
C ALA A 389 -8.70 9.65 -16.09
N GLY A 390 -9.54 10.63 -16.40
CA GLY A 390 -9.17 11.97 -16.82
C GLY A 390 -8.73 12.90 -15.68
N GLU A 391 -8.75 14.21 -15.95
CA GLU A 391 -8.32 15.24 -14.99
C GLU A 391 -9.23 15.32 -13.75
N ARG A 392 -8.62 15.52 -12.58
CA ARG A 392 -9.33 15.46 -11.29
C ARG A 392 -10.33 16.59 -11.11
N LYS A 393 -9.97 17.79 -11.56
CA LYS A 393 -10.84 18.99 -11.45
C LYS A 393 -12.03 18.89 -12.39
N ALA A 394 -11.82 18.48 -13.65
CA ALA A 394 -12.90 18.24 -14.60
C ALA A 394 -13.87 17.19 -14.07
N TRP A 395 -13.34 16.05 -13.58
CA TRP A 395 -14.17 15.02 -12.96
C TRP A 395 -14.99 15.56 -11.77
N ALA A 396 -14.39 16.36 -10.88
CA ALA A 396 -15.11 16.98 -9.78
C ALA A 396 -16.28 17.88 -10.24
N GLN A 397 -16.09 18.66 -11.30
CA GLN A 397 -17.12 19.52 -11.86
C GLN A 397 -18.26 18.70 -12.47
N ILE A 398 -17.94 17.74 -13.33
CA ILE A 398 -18.91 16.83 -13.96
C ILE A 398 -19.71 16.07 -12.90
N ARG A 399 -19.02 15.53 -11.88
CA ARG A 399 -19.66 14.84 -10.75
C ARG A 399 -20.68 15.74 -10.05
N ASN A 400 -20.33 16.99 -9.76
CA ASN A 400 -21.20 17.93 -9.06
C ASN A 400 -22.46 18.29 -9.88
N THR A 401 -22.28 18.48 -11.19
CA THR A 401 -23.37 18.87 -12.10
C THR A 401 -24.33 17.71 -12.37
N TYR A 402 -23.81 16.53 -12.72
CA TYR A 402 -24.63 15.44 -13.29
C TYR A 402 -24.88 14.25 -12.35
N PHE A 403 -24.10 14.09 -11.28
CA PHE A 403 -24.14 12.88 -10.43
C PHE A 403 -24.56 13.14 -8.97
N THR A 404 -25.04 14.35 -8.64
CA THR A 404 -25.48 14.69 -7.27
C THR A 404 -26.99 14.52 -7.05
N ARG A 405 -27.76 14.20 -8.10
CA ARG A 405 -29.23 14.05 -8.04
C ARG A 405 -29.70 12.87 -8.90
N GLY A 406 -30.98 12.53 -8.75
CA GLY A 406 -31.67 11.56 -9.61
C GLY A 406 -31.05 10.16 -9.62
N VAL A 407 -31.22 9.47 -10.75
CA VAL A 407 -30.77 8.09 -10.95
C VAL A 407 -29.23 8.00 -10.95
N ASN A 408 -28.54 8.99 -11.52
CA ASN A 408 -27.07 9.06 -11.55
C ASN A 408 -26.46 9.01 -10.16
N ARG A 409 -27.02 9.76 -9.20
CA ARG A 409 -26.57 9.74 -7.81
C ARG A 409 -26.69 8.35 -7.21
N VAL A 410 -27.82 7.66 -7.41
CA VAL A 410 -28.04 6.33 -6.85
C VAL A 410 -27.04 5.32 -7.41
N SER A 411 -26.78 5.38 -8.72
CA SER A 411 -25.79 4.52 -9.39
C SER A 411 -24.37 4.83 -8.95
N LEU A 412 -23.98 6.11 -8.88
CA LEU A 412 -22.64 6.52 -8.41
C LEU A 412 -22.42 6.15 -6.94
N GLU A 413 -23.38 6.42 -6.05
CA GLU A 413 -23.29 5.99 -4.65
C GLU A 413 -23.19 4.46 -4.54
N THR A 414 -23.80 3.71 -5.46
CA THR A 414 -23.68 2.24 -5.49
C THR A 414 -22.27 1.81 -5.85
N ILE A 415 -21.61 2.48 -6.80
CA ILE A 415 -20.20 2.25 -7.17
C ILE A 415 -19.27 2.60 -6.01
N GLU A 416 -19.37 3.82 -5.51
CA GLU A 416 -18.54 4.37 -4.43
C GLU A 416 -18.57 3.47 -3.19
N ARG A 417 -19.74 2.89 -2.87
CA ARG A 417 -19.95 2.08 -1.66
C ARG A 417 -19.78 0.59 -1.84
N GLY A 418 -19.50 0.10 -3.06
CA GLY A 418 -19.14 -1.31 -3.27
C GLY A 418 -17.94 -1.72 -2.41
N ALA A 419 -17.81 -2.98 -2.04
CA ALA A 419 -16.66 -3.44 -1.25
C ALA A 419 -15.33 -3.27 -2.04
N PHE A 420 -15.39 -3.51 -3.34
CA PHE A 420 -14.37 -3.25 -4.36
C PHE A 420 -15.08 -3.22 -5.73
N PHE A 421 -14.34 -2.89 -6.80
CA PHE A 421 -14.86 -2.86 -8.16
C PHE A 421 -14.34 -4.08 -8.94
N LEU A 422 -15.19 -4.75 -9.72
CA LEU A 422 -14.84 -5.93 -10.52
C LEU A 422 -14.92 -5.57 -12.01
N CYS A 423 -13.89 -5.92 -12.76
CA CYS A 423 -13.83 -5.75 -14.21
C CYS A 423 -13.77 -7.14 -14.84
N LEU A 424 -14.81 -7.50 -15.60
CA LEU A 424 -14.88 -8.72 -16.39
C LEU A 424 -14.49 -8.36 -17.82
N ASP A 425 -13.19 -8.45 -18.09
CA ASP A 425 -12.60 -8.02 -19.36
C ASP A 425 -12.82 -9.07 -20.46
N GLU A 426 -12.97 -8.61 -21.69
CA GLU A 426 -13.12 -9.47 -22.87
C GLU A 426 -11.75 -9.86 -23.44
N GLU A 427 -10.76 -9.02 -23.17
CA GLU A 427 -9.40 -9.15 -23.63
C GLU A 427 -8.68 -10.30 -22.92
N GLU A 428 -7.88 -11.04 -23.69
CA GLU A 428 -7.05 -12.11 -23.17
C GLU A 428 -5.58 -11.72 -23.24
N HIS A 429 -4.98 -11.53 -22.06
CA HIS A 429 -3.55 -11.42 -21.92
C HIS A 429 -2.98 -12.59 -21.12
N TYR A 430 -1.75 -12.97 -21.42
CA TYR A 430 -1.06 -14.09 -20.79
C TYR A 430 0.44 -14.00 -21.04
N TYR A 431 1.21 -14.79 -20.30
CA TYR A 431 2.64 -14.96 -20.55
C TYR A 431 2.89 -16.05 -21.57
N LEU A 432 3.80 -15.79 -22.50
CA LEU A 432 4.32 -16.75 -23.46
C LEU A 432 5.84 -16.65 -23.49
N GLU A 433 6.53 -17.75 -23.21
CA GLU A 433 8.00 -17.75 -23.11
C GLU A 433 8.68 -17.36 -24.43
N SER A 434 8.11 -17.75 -25.57
CA SER A 434 8.63 -17.41 -26.89
C SER A 434 8.39 -15.95 -27.31
N ASP A 435 7.56 -15.19 -26.58
CA ASP A 435 7.19 -13.82 -26.92
C ASP A 435 7.00 -12.97 -25.66
N ALA A 436 8.09 -12.33 -25.22
CA ALA A 436 8.09 -11.44 -24.06
C ALA A 436 7.10 -10.27 -24.17
N SER A 437 6.74 -9.84 -25.39
CA SER A 437 5.80 -8.72 -25.59
C SER A 437 4.41 -9.04 -25.06
N LYS A 438 4.04 -10.32 -24.92
CA LYS A 438 2.78 -10.74 -24.31
C LYS A 438 2.73 -10.43 -22.82
N LEU A 439 3.84 -10.56 -22.12
CA LEU A 439 3.95 -10.16 -20.71
C LEU A 439 3.88 -8.64 -20.57
N ASP A 440 4.60 -7.92 -21.43
CA ASP A 440 4.59 -6.45 -21.49
C ASP A 440 3.14 -5.94 -21.67
N ALA A 441 2.41 -6.50 -22.64
CA ALA A 441 1.00 -6.17 -22.89
C ALA A 441 0.09 -6.53 -21.71
N TYR A 442 0.31 -7.69 -21.07
CA TYR A 442 -0.48 -8.10 -19.90
C TYR A 442 -0.34 -7.09 -18.75
N CYS A 443 0.90 -6.73 -18.42
CA CYS A 443 1.19 -5.79 -17.34
C CYS A 443 0.66 -4.37 -17.66
N LYS A 444 0.81 -3.93 -18.91
CA LYS A 444 0.28 -2.63 -19.38
C LYS A 444 -1.25 -2.58 -19.25
N TRP A 445 -1.92 -3.67 -19.61
CA TRP A 445 -3.37 -3.80 -19.48
C TRP A 445 -3.86 -3.75 -18.03
N LEU A 446 -3.11 -4.32 -17.09
CA LEU A 446 -3.44 -4.23 -15.66
C LEU A 446 -3.23 -2.83 -15.08
N LEU A 447 -2.24 -2.08 -15.58
CA LEU A 447 -2.01 -0.69 -15.17
C LEU A 447 -3.19 0.21 -15.52
N HIS A 448 -3.59 0.26 -16.79
CA HIS A 448 -4.55 1.25 -17.26
C HIS A 448 -5.68 0.73 -18.14
N GLY A 449 -5.69 -0.55 -18.54
CA GLY A 449 -6.70 -1.09 -19.44
C GLY A 449 -6.83 -0.25 -20.73
N ASN A 450 -8.05 0.14 -21.08
CA ASN A 450 -8.32 1.00 -22.24
C ASN A 450 -8.86 2.40 -21.84
N GLY A 451 -8.59 2.86 -20.62
CA GLY A 451 -9.00 4.17 -20.12
C GLY A 451 -10.50 4.30 -19.77
N LYS A 452 -11.33 3.30 -20.10
CA LYS A 452 -12.78 3.30 -19.84
C LYS A 452 -13.32 2.03 -19.18
N ASN A 453 -12.48 1.02 -18.95
CA ASN A 453 -12.88 -0.28 -18.41
C ASN A 453 -12.50 -0.48 -16.93
N ARG A 454 -12.23 0.59 -16.16
CA ARG A 454 -11.92 0.55 -14.72
C ARG A 454 -12.55 1.72 -14.00
N TRP A 455 -12.74 1.60 -12.68
CA TRP A 455 -13.08 2.73 -11.82
C TRP A 455 -11.86 3.13 -11.00
N TYR A 456 -11.02 4.03 -11.52
CA TYR A 456 -9.70 4.33 -10.94
C TYR A 456 -9.76 5.00 -9.56
N ASP A 457 -10.92 5.55 -9.21
CA ASP A 457 -11.21 6.11 -7.89
C ASP A 457 -11.45 5.05 -6.81
N LYS A 458 -11.74 3.79 -7.18
CA LYS A 458 -11.99 2.74 -6.19
C LYS A 458 -10.67 2.35 -5.52
N SER A 459 -10.71 2.03 -4.21
CA SER A 459 -9.51 1.59 -3.48
C SER A 459 -8.72 0.52 -4.24
N PHE A 460 -9.42 -0.43 -4.85
CA PHE A 460 -8.87 -1.28 -5.88
C PHE A 460 -9.95 -1.84 -6.82
N ASN A 461 -9.52 -2.15 -8.04
CA ASN A 461 -10.25 -2.87 -9.07
C ASN A 461 -9.70 -4.30 -9.15
N VAL A 462 -10.56 -5.30 -9.12
CA VAL A 462 -10.23 -6.70 -9.42
C VAL A 462 -10.52 -6.92 -10.90
N ILE A 463 -9.50 -7.34 -11.64
CA ILE A 463 -9.57 -7.54 -13.09
C ILE A 463 -9.55 -9.04 -13.34
N VAL A 464 -10.53 -9.55 -14.08
CA VAL A 464 -10.60 -10.96 -14.49
C VAL A 464 -10.85 -11.01 -15.99
N MET A 465 -9.88 -11.55 -16.73
CA MET A 465 -9.89 -11.66 -18.18
C MET A 465 -10.70 -12.88 -18.65
N ALA A 466 -11.10 -12.88 -19.92
CA ALA A 466 -11.88 -13.97 -20.53
C ALA A 466 -11.20 -15.35 -20.38
N ASN A 467 -9.86 -15.39 -20.37
CA ASN A 467 -9.09 -16.62 -20.18
C ASN A 467 -8.85 -17.03 -18.71
N GLY A 468 -9.45 -16.35 -17.73
CA GLY A 468 -9.28 -16.59 -16.30
C GLY A 468 -8.00 -16.02 -15.66
N LYS A 469 -7.17 -15.28 -16.39
CA LYS A 469 -6.08 -14.49 -15.79
C LYS A 469 -6.65 -13.31 -14.99
N ALA A 470 -5.96 -12.96 -13.90
CA ALA A 470 -6.44 -11.92 -13.00
C ALA A 470 -5.34 -10.98 -12.49
N GLY A 471 -5.74 -9.80 -12.07
CA GLY A 471 -4.85 -8.83 -11.44
C GLY A 471 -5.63 -7.72 -10.75
N LEU A 472 -4.90 -6.73 -10.25
CA LEU A 472 -5.44 -5.57 -9.55
C LEU A 472 -4.96 -4.27 -10.20
N ASN A 473 -5.81 -3.24 -10.18
CA ASN A 473 -5.41 -1.83 -10.24
C ASN A 473 -5.77 -1.19 -8.90
N VAL A 474 -4.88 -0.40 -8.30
CA VAL A 474 -5.00 0.07 -6.91
C VAL A 474 -4.81 1.59 -6.85
N GLU A 475 -5.77 2.27 -6.22
CA GLU A 475 -5.66 3.71 -5.93
C GLU A 475 -4.67 3.91 -4.76
N HIS A 476 -3.68 4.80 -4.93
CA HIS A 476 -2.50 4.79 -4.05
C HIS A 476 -2.67 5.63 -2.76
N SER A 477 -3.62 6.56 -2.72
CA SER A 477 -3.73 7.50 -1.59
C SER A 477 -3.98 6.80 -0.25
N TRP A 478 -4.76 5.71 -0.22
CA TRP A 478 -5.15 5.05 1.03
C TRP A 478 -4.12 4.08 1.62
N ALA A 479 -3.25 3.47 0.80
CA ALA A 479 -2.19 2.58 1.27
C ALA A 479 -1.01 2.38 0.31
N ASP A 480 0.06 1.79 0.84
CA ASP A 480 1.24 1.35 0.10
C ASP A 480 1.13 -0.13 -0.32
N ALA A 481 1.90 -0.52 -1.33
CA ALA A 481 1.86 -1.86 -1.96
C ALA A 481 1.89 -3.06 -1.00
N PRO A 482 2.65 -3.08 0.13
CA PRO A 482 2.67 -4.24 1.02
C PRO A 482 1.28 -4.60 1.59
N VAL A 483 0.42 -3.61 1.85
CA VAL A 483 -0.90 -3.83 2.49
C VAL A 483 -1.84 -4.55 1.54
N ILE A 484 -1.99 -4.06 0.31
CA ILE A 484 -2.80 -4.71 -0.71
C ILE A 484 -2.16 -6.01 -1.20
N GLY A 485 -0.82 -6.08 -1.25
CA GLY A 485 -0.07 -7.28 -1.60
C GLY A 485 -0.36 -8.45 -0.65
N HIS A 486 -0.51 -8.19 0.66
CA HIS A 486 -0.93 -9.21 1.62
C HIS A 486 -2.34 -9.72 1.32
N ALA A 487 -3.31 -8.81 1.11
CA ALA A 487 -4.68 -9.19 0.78
C ALA A 487 -4.76 -10.00 -0.53
N TRP A 488 -3.96 -9.61 -1.53
CA TRP A 488 -3.92 -10.25 -2.84
C TRP A 488 -3.25 -11.63 -2.80
N GLU A 489 -2.10 -11.75 -2.15
CA GLU A 489 -1.42 -13.03 -1.93
C GLU A 489 -2.33 -14.01 -1.18
N TRP A 490 -3.04 -13.54 -0.15
CA TRP A 490 -4.01 -14.35 0.58
C TRP A 490 -5.13 -14.82 -0.34
N ALA A 491 -5.69 -13.92 -1.17
CA ALA A 491 -6.82 -14.23 -2.04
C ALA A 491 -6.47 -15.24 -3.14
N ILE A 492 -5.31 -15.09 -3.78
CA ILE A 492 -4.78 -16.02 -4.77
C ILE A 492 -4.55 -17.39 -4.14
N THR A 493 -3.88 -17.42 -2.98
CA THR A 493 -3.58 -18.69 -2.30
C THR A 493 -4.84 -19.41 -1.85
N GLU A 494 -5.85 -18.68 -1.38
CA GLU A 494 -7.14 -19.26 -1.01
C GLU A 494 -7.88 -19.80 -2.23
N ASP A 495 -7.94 -19.03 -3.31
CA ASP A 495 -8.59 -19.40 -4.56
C ASP A 495 -7.96 -20.65 -5.20
N LEU A 496 -6.64 -20.63 -5.43
CA LEU A 496 -5.94 -21.70 -6.11
C LEU A 496 -5.71 -22.93 -5.21
N GLY A 497 -5.39 -22.71 -3.93
CA GLY A 497 -4.95 -23.76 -3.03
C GLY A 497 -6.05 -24.38 -2.15
N VAL A 498 -7.11 -23.64 -1.83
CA VAL A 498 -8.16 -24.09 -0.90
C VAL A 498 -9.49 -24.31 -1.61
N LEU A 499 -9.98 -23.31 -2.34
CA LEU A 499 -11.26 -23.39 -3.05
C LEU A 499 -11.15 -24.31 -4.27
N GLY A 500 -10.18 -24.03 -5.14
CA GLY A 500 -9.94 -24.74 -6.39
C GLY A 500 -11.17 -24.77 -7.32
N TYR A 501 -11.09 -25.65 -8.31
CA TYR A 501 -12.08 -25.78 -9.37
C TYR A 501 -12.40 -27.26 -9.65
N THR A 502 -13.55 -27.51 -10.26
CA THR A 502 -13.92 -28.82 -10.82
C THR A 502 -13.15 -29.10 -12.12
N GLU A 503 -13.21 -30.33 -12.62
CA GLU A 503 -12.58 -30.69 -13.91
C GLU A 503 -13.14 -29.88 -15.09
N ALA A 504 -14.44 -29.55 -15.05
CA ALA A 504 -15.08 -28.67 -16.02
C ALA A 504 -14.73 -27.17 -15.84
N GLY A 505 -13.87 -26.84 -14.87
CA GLY A 505 -13.41 -25.46 -14.62
C GLY A 505 -14.37 -24.59 -13.80
N HIS A 506 -15.50 -25.13 -13.34
CA HIS A 506 -16.46 -24.42 -12.48
C HIS A 506 -16.02 -24.40 -11.01
N THR A 507 -16.58 -23.48 -10.23
CA THR A 507 -16.35 -23.46 -8.78
C THR A 507 -16.88 -24.73 -8.10
N LYS A 508 -16.21 -25.15 -7.03
CA LYS A 508 -16.66 -26.30 -6.22
C LYS A 508 -17.82 -25.91 -5.31
N GLY A 509 -18.65 -26.89 -4.97
CA GLY A 509 -19.81 -26.71 -4.08
C GLY A 509 -21.14 -26.71 -4.84
N MET A 510 -22.22 -26.39 -4.11
CA MET A 510 -23.59 -26.39 -4.64
C MET A 510 -24.30 -25.08 -4.30
N ILE A 511 -25.30 -24.73 -5.11
CA ILE A 511 -26.21 -23.61 -4.80
C ILE A 511 -27.07 -24.01 -3.61
N VAL A 512 -26.98 -23.26 -2.52
CA VAL A 512 -27.78 -23.52 -1.31
C VAL A 512 -29.06 -22.70 -1.33
N ALA A 513 -29.01 -21.49 -1.91
CA ALA A 513 -30.17 -20.69 -2.19
C ALA A 513 -29.92 -19.86 -3.46
N ASN A 514 -30.95 -19.71 -4.30
CA ASN A 514 -30.85 -18.83 -5.46
C ASN A 514 -30.50 -17.40 -5.00
N PRO A 515 -29.37 -16.84 -5.47
CA PRO A 515 -28.99 -15.49 -5.13
C PRO A 515 -29.88 -14.49 -5.86
N THR A 516 -30.16 -13.37 -5.21
CA THR A 516 -30.73 -12.18 -5.84
C THR A 516 -29.88 -11.83 -7.08
N PRO A 517 -30.48 -11.69 -8.26
CA PRO A 517 -29.71 -11.44 -9.48
C PRO A 517 -28.97 -10.10 -9.41
N PRO A 518 -27.86 -9.96 -10.16
CA PRO A 518 -27.20 -8.68 -10.35
C PRO A 518 -28.18 -7.64 -10.89
N GLN A 519 -28.14 -6.44 -10.32
CA GLN A 519 -29.00 -5.34 -10.72
C GLN A 519 -28.24 -4.40 -11.66
N ARG A 520 -28.76 -4.23 -12.87
CA ARG A 520 -28.24 -3.26 -13.84
C ARG A 520 -28.34 -1.83 -13.28
N LEU A 521 -27.21 -1.13 -13.22
CA LEU A 521 -27.20 0.30 -12.90
C LEU A 521 -27.70 1.10 -14.11
N ARG A 522 -28.35 2.22 -13.84
CA ARG A 522 -28.90 3.11 -14.87
C ARG A 522 -28.27 4.48 -14.75
N PHE A 523 -28.08 5.15 -15.87
CA PHE A 523 -27.59 6.51 -15.95
C PHE A 523 -28.48 7.32 -16.88
N GLU A 524 -28.71 8.57 -16.52
CA GLU A 524 -29.37 9.59 -17.31
C GLU A 524 -28.29 10.59 -17.72
N LEU A 525 -27.67 10.35 -18.87
CA LEU A 525 -26.56 11.14 -19.39
C LEU A 525 -27.09 12.04 -20.51
N HIS A 526 -27.17 13.34 -20.25
CA HIS A 526 -27.55 14.36 -21.24
C HIS A 526 -26.38 14.65 -22.20
N ASP A 527 -26.66 15.23 -23.36
CA ASP A 527 -25.68 15.47 -24.44
C ASP A 527 -24.42 16.22 -23.94
N GLU A 528 -24.57 17.27 -23.15
CA GLU A 528 -23.45 18.00 -22.53
C GLU A 528 -22.58 17.10 -21.63
N CYS A 529 -23.19 16.16 -20.91
CA CYS A 529 -22.45 15.20 -20.09
C CYS A 529 -21.73 14.15 -20.96
N LEU A 530 -22.32 13.76 -22.08
CA LEU A 530 -21.71 12.83 -23.05
C LEU A 530 -20.46 13.43 -23.70
N GLU A 531 -20.49 14.72 -24.03
CA GLU A 531 -19.33 15.47 -24.55
C GLU A 531 -18.18 15.50 -23.53
N GLU A 532 -18.48 15.79 -22.27
CA GLU A 532 -17.49 15.78 -21.19
C GLU A 532 -16.89 14.39 -20.91
N ILE A 533 -17.70 13.33 -21.04
CA ILE A 533 -17.24 11.94 -20.99
C ILE A 533 -16.28 11.66 -22.16
N ALA A 534 -16.63 12.11 -23.38
CA ALA A 534 -15.79 11.92 -24.56
C ALA A 534 -14.45 12.66 -24.44
N HIS A 535 -14.47 13.90 -23.93
CA HIS A 535 -13.24 14.67 -23.66
C HIS A 535 -12.35 13.97 -22.62
N SER A 536 -12.94 13.51 -21.51
CA SER A 536 -12.22 12.75 -20.48
C SER A 536 -11.62 11.45 -21.05
N TYR A 537 -12.35 10.78 -21.94
CA TYR A 537 -11.85 9.59 -22.64
C TYR A 537 -10.70 9.91 -23.59
N GLN A 538 -10.74 11.03 -24.32
CA GLN A 538 -9.63 11.45 -25.16
C GLN A 538 -8.36 11.66 -24.33
N THR A 539 -8.44 12.40 -23.21
CA THR A 539 -7.29 12.58 -22.29
C THR A 539 -6.77 11.24 -21.77
N ALA A 540 -7.66 10.34 -21.37
CA ALA A 540 -7.28 9.02 -20.88
C ALA A 540 -6.60 8.18 -21.96
N ASN A 541 -7.12 8.20 -23.20
CA ASN A 541 -6.57 7.44 -24.31
C ASN A 541 -5.19 7.96 -24.72
N GLU A 542 -5.00 9.27 -24.81
CA GLU A 542 -3.69 9.89 -25.07
C GLU A 542 -2.65 9.48 -24.01
N LEU A 543 -3.05 9.43 -22.74
CA LEU A 543 -2.18 8.99 -21.65
C LEU A 543 -1.86 7.48 -21.73
N CYS A 544 -2.82 6.63 -22.10
CA CYS A 544 -2.60 5.20 -22.34
C CYS A 544 -1.64 4.93 -23.51
N ASP A 545 -1.75 5.73 -24.57
CA ASP A 545 -0.93 5.61 -25.77
C ASP A 545 0.51 6.05 -25.52
N ASP A 546 0.68 7.11 -24.71
CA ASP A 546 1.98 7.69 -24.36
C ASP A 546 2.79 6.83 -23.39
N VAL A 547 2.17 6.05 -22.51
CA VAL A 547 2.95 5.21 -21.59
C VAL A 547 3.51 3.98 -22.27
N ASP A 548 4.80 3.75 -22.07
CA ASP A 548 5.47 2.50 -22.37
C ASP A 548 5.70 1.70 -21.07
N LEU A 549 5.54 0.38 -21.14
CA LEU A 549 5.77 -0.52 -20.02
C LEU A 549 6.28 -1.86 -20.54
N VAL A 550 7.49 -2.24 -20.11
CA VAL A 550 8.10 -3.54 -20.43
C VAL A 550 8.49 -4.26 -19.14
N VAL A 551 8.58 -5.58 -19.23
CA VAL A 551 9.00 -6.45 -18.14
C VAL A 551 10.29 -7.16 -18.50
N LEU A 552 11.22 -7.19 -17.55
CA LEU A 552 12.39 -8.05 -17.57
C LEU A 552 12.17 -9.20 -16.60
N MET A 553 11.99 -10.41 -17.14
CA MET A 553 12.12 -11.64 -16.36
C MET A 553 13.60 -12.07 -16.43
N PHE A 554 14.33 -11.87 -15.33
CA PHE A 554 15.74 -12.20 -15.24
C PHE A 554 15.92 -13.52 -14.47
N GLN A 555 16.46 -14.53 -15.15
CA GLN A 555 16.58 -15.90 -14.62
C GLN A 555 18.03 -16.39 -14.55
N ASP A 556 19.00 -15.57 -14.95
CA ASP A 556 20.41 -15.96 -14.99
C ASP A 556 20.98 -16.17 -13.57
N TYR A 557 20.47 -15.42 -12.59
CA TYR A 557 20.69 -15.59 -11.14
C TYR A 557 19.69 -14.74 -10.33
N GLY A 558 19.69 -14.89 -9.00
CA GLY A 558 18.89 -14.06 -8.11
C GLY A 558 19.55 -13.83 -6.75
N LYS A 559 18.73 -13.68 -5.70
CA LYS A 559 19.22 -13.39 -4.34
C LYS A 559 20.19 -14.44 -3.80
N GLY A 560 20.13 -15.68 -4.27
CA GLY A 560 21.05 -16.75 -3.85
C GLY A 560 22.51 -16.39 -4.16
N PHE A 561 22.78 -15.96 -5.40
CA PHE A 561 24.09 -15.47 -5.83
C PHE A 561 24.52 -14.21 -5.06
N MET A 562 23.63 -13.21 -4.96
CA MET A 562 23.93 -11.93 -4.31
C MET A 562 24.32 -12.12 -2.84
N LYS A 563 23.65 -13.04 -2.12
CA LYS A 563 24.02 -13.43 -0.76
C LYS A 563 25.39 -14.12 -0.71
N GLY A 564 25.72 -14.94 -1.71
CA GLY A 564 27.05 -15.55 -1.88
C GLY A 564 28.15 -14.50 -2.03
N CYS A 565 27.87 -13.39 -2.72
CA CYS A 565 28.75 -12.22 -2.81
C CYS A 565 28.88 -11.41 -1.51
N ARG A 566 28.10 -11.79 -0.46
CA ARG A 566 28.01 -11.14 0.86
C ARG A 566 27.46 -9.71 0.82
N VAL A 567 26.49 -9.45 -0.05
CA VAL A 567 25.82 -8.14 -0.16
C VAL A 567 24.29 -8.30 -0.08
N SER A 568 23.58 -7.21 0.23
CA SER A 568 22.11 -7.18 0.17
C SER A 568 21.63 -7.47 -1.24
N PRO A 569 20.64 -8.35 -1.45
CA PRO A 569 20.00 -8.48 -2.74
C PRO A 569 19.36 -7.17 -3.22
N ASP A 570 18.70 -6.44 -2.30
CA ASP A 570 18.06 -5.16 -2.59
C ASP A 570 19.07 -4.08 -2.99
N ALA A 571 20.12 -3.88 -2.17
CA ALA A 571 21.20 -2.95 -2.50
C ALA A 571 21.88 -3.31 -3.82
N TYR A 572 22.20 -4.60 -4.05
CA TYR A 572 22.80 -5.04 -5.30
C TYR A 572 21.94 -4.66 -6.52
N ILE A 573 20.62 -4.86 -6.42
CA ILE A 573 19.69 -4.46 -7.48
C ILE A 573 19.68 -2.94 -7.66
N GLN A 574 19.63 -2.15 -6.59
CA GLN A 574 19.68 -0.69 -6.67
C GLN A 574 20.98 -0.19 -7.31
N LEU A 575 22.12 -0.80 -7.00
CA LEU A 575 23.39 -0.49 -7.68
C LEU A 575 23.41 -0.92 -9.15
N ALA A 576 22.76 -2.03 -9.51
CA ALA A 576 22.56 -2.42 -10.91
C ALA A 576 21.70 -1.39 -11.66
N LEU A 577 20.69 -0.82 -11.01
CA LEU A 577 19.88 0.27 -11.58
C LEU A 577 20.70 1.55 -11.75
N GLN A 578 21.57 1.91 -10.81
CA GLN A 578 22.48 3.07 -10.97
C GLN A 578 23.44 2.87 -12.14
N LEU A 579 24.04 1.68 -12.28
CA LEU A 579 24.91 1.35 -13.40
C LEU A 579 24.15 1.38 -14.74
N ALA A 580 22.94 0.79 -14.77
CA ALA A 580 22.09 0.80 -15.95
C ALA A 580 21.70 2.23 -16.35
N TYR A 581 21.35 3.07 -15.38
CA TYR A 581 20.93 4.45 -15.65
C TYR A 581 22.11 5.29 -16.16
N ARG A 582 23.29 5.11 -15.58
CA ARG A 582 24.52 5.77 -16.06
C ARG A 582 24.88 5.36 -17.49
N ARG A 583 24.66 4.09 -17.85
CA ARG A 583 24.83 3.57 -19.22
C ARG A 583 23.82 4.17 -20.19
N ASP A 584 22.58 4.34 -19.76
CA ASP A 584 21.47 4.79 -20.58
C ASP A 584 21.47 6.31 -20.80
N ALA A 585 21.59 7.07 -19.71
CA ALA A 585 21.47 8.53 -19.69
C ALA A 585 22.82 9.27 -19.80
N GLY A 586 23.95 8.57 -19.64
CA GLY A 586 25.28 9.17 -19.67
C GLY A 586 25.63 10.03 -18.44
N ARG A 587 24.69 10.21 -17.50
CA ARG A 587 24.86 10.96 -16.25
C ARG A 587 23.96 10.40 -15.16
N PHE A 588 24.16 10.85 -13.93
CA PHE A 588 23.30 10.49 -12.80
C PHE A 588 22.20 11.51 -12.59
N HIS A 589 21.09 11.03 -12.02
CA HIS A 589 19.96 11.85 -11.59
C HIS A 589 19.44 11.37 -10.25
N LEU A 590 18.61 12.20 -9.65
CA LEU A 590 17.94 11.88 -8.41
C LEU A 590 17.12 10.60 -8.57
N THR A 591 17.44 9.60 -7.74
CA THR A 591 16.78 8.30 -7.70
C THR A 591 15.98 8.18 -6.41
N TYR A 592 14.70 7.80 -6.53
CA TYR A 592 13.79 7.52 -5.42
C TYR A 592 13.72 6.00 -5.20
N GLU A 593 13.83 5.57 -3.95
CA GLU A 593 13.40 4.23 -3.53
C GLU A 593 12.47 4.37 -2.31
N ALA A 594 11.32 3.68 -2.36
CA ALA A 594 10.39 3.65 -1.24
C ALA A 594 10.93 2.78 -0.09
N SER A 595 11.02 3.34 1.12
CA SER A 595 11.24 2.59 2.36
C SER A 595 10.05 2.78 3.30
N MET A 596 9.57 1.69 3.91
CA MET A 596 8.43 1.75 4.83
C MET A 596 8.82 2.39 6.16
N THR A 597 7.97 3.25 6.71
CA THR A 597 8.10 3.80 8.08
C THR A 597 7.13 3.16 9.06
N ARG A 598 6.66 1.94 8.75
CA ARG A 598 5.68 1.18 9.55
C ARG A 598 6.22 0.69 10.90
N LEU A 599 7.48 0.96 11.24
CA LEU A 599 7.95 0.86 12.62
C LEU A 599 7.26 1.87 13.55
N PHE A 600 6.64 2.90 12.97
CA PHE A 600 5.96 3.97 13.68
C PHE A 600 4.45 3.93 13.44
N ARG A 601 3.71 4.46 14.40
CA ARG A 601 2.26 4.62 14.33
C ARG A 601 1.88 5.39 13.06
N GLU A 602 0.90 4.85 12.33
CA GLU A 602 0.38 5.43 11.08
C GLU A 602 1.46 5.63 9.99
N GLY A 603 2.63 5.00 10.12
CA GLY A 603 3.73 5.12 9.16
C GLY A 603 3.35 4.68 7.74
N ARG A 604 3.70 5.51 6.76
CA ARG A 604 3.63 5.23 5.32
C ARG A 604 5.04 4.91 4.82
N THR A 605 5.67 5.87 4.15
CA THR A 605 6.96 5.73 3.50
C THR A 605 7.89 6.90 3.81
N GLU A 606 9.18 6.64 3.69
CA GLU A 606 10.28 7.59 3.55
C GLU A 606 11.03 7.27 2.26
N THR A 607 11.84 8.22 1.79
CA THR A 607 12.69 8.07 0.61
C THR A 607 14.08 7.57 1.01
N VAL A 608 14.54 6.52 0.33
CA VAL A 608 15.97 6.22 0.19
C VAL A 608 16.43 6.88 -1.10
N ARG A 609 17.64 7.45 -1.10
CA ARG A 609 18.27 8.07 -2.26
C ARG A 609 19.43 7.18 -2.73
N PRO A 610 19.21 6.21 -3.66
CA PRO A 610 20.24 5.25 -4.05
C PRO A 610 21.43 5.87 -4.79
N CYS A 611 21.22 7.01 -5.47
CA CYS A 611 22.30 7.77 -6.11
C CYS A 611 23.16 8.51 -5.07
N THR A 612 24.11 7.78 -4.49
CA THR A 612 25.11 8.25 -3.53
C THR A 612 26.48 8.40 -4.16
N ILE A 613 27.40 9.13 -3.50
CA ILE A 613 28.81 9.24 -3.91
C ILE A 613 29.41 7.85 -4.18
N GLU A 614 29.17 6.90 -3.27
CA GLU A 614 29.66 5.52 -3.38
C GLU A 614 29.03 4.76 -4.54
N SER A 615 27.72 4.90 -4.76
CA SER A 615 27.03 4.27 -5.89
C SER A 615 27.56 4.77 -7.24
N THR A 616 27.82 6.08 -7.34
CA THR A 616 28.33 6.70 -8.56
C THR A 616 29.78 6.33 -8.81
N ALA A 617 30.62 6.27 -7.77
CA ALA A 617 32.00 5.82 -7.88
C ALA A 617 32.07 4.36 -8.38
N PHE A 618 31.23 3.48 -7.83
CA PHE A 618 31.10 2.11 -8.33
C PHE A 618 30.65 2.08 -9.80
N ALA A 619 29.57 2.79 -10.14
CA ALA A 619 29.03 2.77 -11.50
C ALA A 619 30.04 3.32 -12.53
N GLU A 620 30.77 4.40 -12.21
CA GLU A 620 31.81 4.95 -13.09
C GLU A 620 33.00 3.99 -13.27
N SER A 621 33.42 3.30 -12.20
CA SER A 621 34.53 2.33 -12.26
C SER A 621 34.28 1.18 -13.25
N MET A 622 33.02 0.93 -13.63
CA MET A 622 32.64 -0.08 -14.61
C MET A 622 32.89 0.35 -16.07
N PHE A 623 33.21 1.63 -16.32
CA PHE A 623 33.43 2.18 -17.67
C PHE A 623 34.90 2.50 -17.98
N ASP A 624 35.80 2.40 -17.00
CA ASP A 624 37.21 2.77 -17.15
C ASP A 624 38.17 1.57 -17.00
N GLY A 625 39.46 1.85 -16.77
CA GLY A 625 40.50 0.83 -16.55
C GLY A 625 40.61 0.31 -15.12
N THR A 626 39.64 0.59 -14.23
CA THR A 626 39.71 0.19 -12.81
C THR A 626 39.84 -1.33 -12.66
N PRO A 627 40.79 -1.83 -11.85
CA PRO A 627 40.94 -3.27 -11.60
C PRO A 627 39.69 -3.93 -11.00
N VAL A 628 39.49 -5.21 -11.27
CA VAL A 628 38.31 -5.98 -10.82
C VAL A 628 38.19 -5.97 -9.29
N GLU A 629 39.29 -6.14 -8.57
CA GLU A 629 39.32 -6.15 -7.11
C GLU A 629 38.81 -4.82 -6.52
N GLU A 630 39.19 -3.71 -7.15
CA GLU A 630 38.76 -2.37 -6.75
C GLU A 630 37.28 -2.14 -7.07
N ARG A 631 36.79 -2.59 -8.23
CA ARG A 631 35.35 -2.58 -8.57
C ARG A 631 34.51 -3.35 -7.55
N ILE A 632 34.97 -4.52 -7.11
CA ILE A 632 34.29 -5.32 -6.07
C ILE A 632 34.29 -4.57 -4.73
N ALA A 633 35.40 -3.93 -4.37
CA ALA A 633 35.49 -3.14 -3.14
C ALA A 633 34.51 -1.95 -3.17
N LEU A 634 34.46 -1.22 -4.29
CA LEU A 634 33.50 -0.13 -4.52
C LEU A 634 32.06 -0.63 -4.47
N LEU A 635 31.74 -1.75 -5.13
CA LEU A 635 30.42 -2.36 -5.09
C LEU A 635 29.99 -2.68 -3.66
N ARG A 636 30.85 -3.37 -2.89
CA ARG A 636 30.56 -3.74 -1.50
C ARG A 636 30.33 -2.50 -0.65
N ARG A 637 31.19 -1.49 -0.79
CA ARG A 637 31.06 -0.23 -0.06
C ARG A 637 29.75 0.49 -0.40
N ALA A 638 29.39 0.56 -1.66
CA ALA A 638 28.15 1.18 -2.10
C ALA A 638 26.92 0.42 -1.58
N CYS A 639 26.97 -0.92 -1.57
CA CYS A 639 25.91 -1.76 -0.99
C CYS A 639 25.75 -1.55 0.52
N GLU A 640 26.83 -1.41 1.26
CA GLU A 640 26.81 -1.11 2.70
C GLU A 640 26.17 0.25 2.98
N VAL A 641 26.54 1.28 2.21
CA VAL A 641 25.97 2.62 2.34
C VAL A 641 24.48 2.63 2.00
N HIS A 642 24.09 1.93 0.94
CA HIS A 642 22.67 1.78 0.58
C HIS A 642 21.87 1.12 1.69
N GLN A 643 22.35 -0.01 2.23
CA GLN A 643 21.69 -0.66 3.37
C GLN A 643 21.59 0.26 4.58
N HIS A 644 22.66 0.99 4.91
CA HIS A 644 22.65 1.93 6.03
C HIS A 644 21.61 3.03 5.84
N ASN A 645 21.54 3.62 4.65
CA ASN A 645 20.56 4.65 4.31
C ASN A 645 19.12 4.10 4.35
N TYR A 646 18.91 2.86 3.90
CA TYR A 646 17.60 2.20 3.97
C TYR A 646 17.14 2.00 5.42
N LEU A 647 18.04 1.55 6.30
CA LEU A 647 17.78 1.41 7.73
C LEU A 647 17.49 2.76 8.38
N ASP A 648 18.24 3.79 8.03
CA ASP A 648 18.03 5.16 8.51
C ASP A 648 16.65 5.71 8.10
N ALA A 649 16.25 5.53 6.83
CA ALA A 649 14.93 5.90 6.35
C ALA A 649 13.81 5.17 7.12
N MET A 650 13.92 3.84 7.25
CA MET A 650 12.95 3.01 7.97
C MET A 650 12.83 3.40 9.45
N CYS A 651 13.94 3.83 10.08
CA CYS A 651 14.00 4.25 11.47
C CYS A 651 13.71 5.75 11.68
N GLY A 652 13.14 6.44 10.69
CA GLY A 652 12.68 7.82 10.82
C GLY A 652 13.80 8.86 10.80
N LYS A 653 14.95 8.55 10.18
CA LYS A 653 16.09 9.46 9.99
C LYS A 653 16.29 9.86 8.52
N GLY A 654 15.22 9.77 7.73
CA GLY A 654 15.24 10.19 6.34
C GLY A 654 15.28 11.71 6.16
N ILE A 655 15.47 12.13 4.92
CA ILE A 655 15.64 13.53 4.53
C ILE A 655 14.31 14.09 4.01
N ASP A 656 13.69 13.34 3.11
CA ASP A 656 12.70 13.87 2.18
C ASP A 656 11.36 14.20 2.84
N ARG A 657 10.82 13.33 3.70
CA ARG A 657 9.58 13.67 4.43
C ARG A 657 9.77 14.85 5.38
N HIS A 658 10.95 14.99 5.95
CA HIS A 658 11.25 16.13 6.82
C HIS A 658 11.28 17.45 6.03
N LEU A 659 12.00 17.49 4.89
CA LEU A 659 12.02 18.66 4.00
C LEU A 659 10.64 19.01 3.45
N PHE A 660 9.86 18.00 3.06
CA PHE A 660 8.48 18.17 2.63
C PHE A 660 7.63 18.83 3.72
N CYS A 661 7.69 18.36 4.97
CA CYS A 661 6.94 18.96 6.07
C CYS A 661 7.39 20.40 6.36
N LEU A 662 8.70 20.70 6.28
CA LEU A 662 9.21 22.07 6.40
C LEU A 662 8.68 22.98 5.27
N TYR A 663 8.54 22.45 4.06
CA TYR A 663 7.92 23.17 2.96
C TYR A 663 6.43 23.43 3.17
N VAL A 664 5.69 22.45 3.66
CA VAL A 664 4.28 22.66 4.04
C VAL A 664 4.16 23.78 5.08
N VAL A 665 5.02 23.78 6.10
CA VAL A 665 5.10 24.87 7.08
C VAL A 665 5.42 26.22 6.40
N SER A 666 6.36 26.26 5.45
CA SER A 666 6.68 27.49 4.71
C SER A 666 5.47 28.09 3.99
N LYS A 667 4.60 27.23 3.42
CA LYS A 667 3.36 27.66 2.75
C LYS A 667 2.31 28.15 3.73
N TYR A 668 2.14 27.51 4.88
CA TYR A 668 1.24 28.00 5.93
C TYR A 668 1.69 29.36 6.48
N LEU A 669 3.00 29.56 6.62
CA LEU A 669 3.56 30.83 7.10
C LEU A 669 3.71 31.88 6.00
N GLN A 670 3.36 31.56 4.75
CA GLN A 670 3.54 32.41 3.57
C GLN A 670 4.96 33.01 3.51
N THR A 671 5.95 32.21 3.88
CA THR A 671 7.36 32.61 3.92
C THR A 671 8.11 31.82 2.88
N GLU A 672 8.70 32.52 1.91
CA GLU A 672 9.49 31.86 0.87
C GLU A 672 10.83 31.35 1.40
N SER A 673 11.29 30.25 0.81
CA SER A 673 12.61 29.68 1.07
C SER A 673 13.22 29.28 -0.27
N PRO A 674 14.27 29.98 -0.73
CA PRO A 674 14.99 29.61 -1.95
C PRO A 674 15.49 28.17 -1.91
N PHE A 675 16.04 27.75 -0.76
CA PHE A 675 16.47 26.38 -0.53
C PHE A 675 15.33 25.35 -0.74
N LEU A 676 14.19 25.48 -0.04
CA LEU A 676 13.11 24.51 -0.17
C LEU A 676 12.47 24.50 -1.55
N ASN A 677 12.36 25.67 -2.20
CA ASN A 677 11.87 25.77 -3.57
C ASN A 677 12.75 24.98 -4.55
N GLU A 678 14.07 25.07 -4.38
CA GLU A 678 15.02 24.36 -5.24
C GLU A 678 15.03 22.86 -4.96
N VAL A 679 15.17 22.45 -3.69
CA VAL A 679 15.25 21.02 -3.32
C VAL A 679 14.03 20.23 -3.78
N LEU A 680 12.84 20.83 -3.70
CA LEU A 680 11.59 20.16 -4.06
C LEU A 680 11.22 20.30 -5.54
N SER A 681 12.00 21.05 -6.33
CA SER A 681 11.80 21.18 -7.77
C SER A 681 12.54 20.12 -8.60
N GLU A 682 13.56 19.46 -8.02
CA GLU A 682 14.34 18.44 -8.73
C GLU A 682 13.49 17.18 -8.96
N PRO A 683 13.26 16.75 -10.23
CA PRO A 683 12.40 15.61 -10.51
C PRO A 683 13.11 14.28 -10.22
N TRP A 684 12.35 13.32 -9.68
CA TRP A 684 12.76 11.94 -9.48
C TRP A 684 12.77 11.16 -10.79
N ARG A 685 13.82 11.36 -11.61
CA ARG A 685 13.92 10.74 -12.95
C ARG A 685 14.09 9.23 -12.92
N LEU A 686 14.48 8.64 -11.80
CA LEU A 686 14.40 7.20 -11.58
C LEU A 686 13.62 6.93 -10.30
N SER A 687 12.37 6.49 -10.44
CA SER A 687 11.52 6.14 -9.30
C SER A 687 11.41 4.63 -9.17
N THR A 688 11.77 4.10 -7.99
CA THR A 688 11.90 2.67 -7.78
C THR A 688 11.16 2.18 -6.54
N SER A 689 10.71 0.92 -6.57
CA SER A 689 10.26 0.25 -5.36
C SER A 689 10.38 -1.26 -5.45
N GLN A 690 10.87 -1.87 -4.37
CA GLN A 690 10.73 -3.30 -4.16
C GLN A 690 9.28 -3.65 -3.78
N THR A 691 8.67 -4.62 -4.47
CA THR A 691 7.37 -5.16 -4.06
C THR A 691 7.60 -6.46 -3.26
N PRO A 692 7.22 -6.50 -1.96
CA PRO A 692 7.46 -7.69 -1.14
C PRO A 692 6.52 -8.84 -1.54
N GLN A 693 7.07 -10.05 -1.63
CA GLN A 693 6.32 -11.30 -1.80
C GLN A 693 6.33 -12.13 -0.52
N THR A 694 5.45 -13.12 -0.46
CA THR A 694 5.38 -14.13 0.61
C THR A 694 5.13 -13.51 2.00
N GLN A 695 4.32 -12.45 2.04
CA GLN A 695 3.95 -11.77 3.28
C GLN A 695 3.09 -12.65 4.19
N THR A 696 2.40 -13.65 3.63
CA THR A 696 1.56 -14.58 4.41
C THR A 696 2.29 -15.83 4.87
N GLY A 697 3.42 -16.17 4.23
CA GLY A 697 4.10 -17.46 4.41
C GLY A 697 3.28 -18.67 3.94
N ARG A 698 2.17 -18.48 3.21
CA ARG A 698 1.30 -19.57 2.73
C ARG A 698 1.75 -20.19 1.40
N THR A 699 2.70 -19.55 0.73
CA THR A 699 3.25 -20.00 -0.55
C THR A 699 4.71 -20.38 -0.39
N ASP A 700 5.05 -21.59 -0.82
CA ASP A 700 6.42 -22.09 -0.86
C ASP A 700 6.83 -22.30 -2.31
N LEU A 701 7.49 -21.30 -2.89
CA LEU A 701 7.94 -21.32 -4.29
C LEU A 701 8.98 -22.40 -4.58
N THR A 702 9.58 -23.02 -3.55
CA THR A 702 10.47 -24.17 -3.76
C THR A 702 9.68 -25.44 -4.07
N LYS A 703 8.47 -25.57 -3.51
CA LYS A 703 7.57 -26.71 -3.72
C LYS A 703 6.60 -26.50 -4.87
N ARG A 704 6.20 -25.24 -5.11
CA ARG A 704 5.24 -24.84 -6.14
C ARG A 704 5.78 -23.69 -6.98
N PRO A 705 6.81 -23.93 -7.81
CA PRO A 705 7.42 -22.90 -8.66
C PRO A 705 6.44 -22.31 -9.69
N GLU A 706 5.39 -23.03 -10.06
CA GLU A 706 4.32 -22.60 -10.96
C GLU A 706 3.44 -21.48 -10.39
N GLU A 707 3.44 -21.30 -9.06
CA GLU A 707 2.75 -20.21 -8.35
C GLU A 707 3.59 -18.91 -8.29
N ILE A 708 4.68 -18.83 -9.05
CA ILE A 708 5.48 -17.60 -9.13
C ILE A 708 4.61 -16.44 -9.65
N SER A 709 4.65 -15.31 -8.94
CA SER A 709 4.03 -14.07 -9.40
C SER A 709 5.13 -13.10 -9.82
N PRO A 710 4.97 -12.34 -10.91
CA PRO A 710 5.85 -11.21 -11.23
C PRO A 710 5.62 -10.01 -10.29
N GLY A 711 4.46 -10.00 -9.62
CA GLY A 711 3.93 -8.93 -8.80
C GLY A 711 3.44 -7.74 -9.61
N GLY A 712 4.02 -6.55 -9.47
CA GLY A 712 3.33 -5.32 -9.87
C GLY A 712 4.26 -4.17 -10.22
N GLY A 713 3.69 -3.10 -10.77
CA GLY A 713 4.42 -1.90 -11.18
C GLY A 713 3.54 -0.65 -11.23
N PHE A 714 4.14 0.46 -11.65
CA PHE A 714 3.53 1.79 -11.70
C PHE A 714 4.10 2.60 -12.89
N GLY A 715 3.43 3.70 -13.27
CA GLY A 715 3.91 4.62 -14.31
C GLY A 715 5.10 5.49 -13.85
N PRO A 716 5.81 6.18 -14.75
CA PRO A 716 6.90 7.07 -14.35
C PRO A 716 6.37 8.28 -13.57
N VAL A 717 7.13 8.78 -12.60
CA VAL A 717 6.75 9.97 -11.78
C VAL A 717 7.23 11.29 -12.37
N ALA A 718 8.07 11.23 -13.41
CA ALA A 718 8.58 12.37 -14.17
C ALA A 718 8.41 12.07 -15.65
N ASP A 719 8.05 13.08 -16.44
CA ASP A 719 7.80 12.91 -17.87
C ASP A 719 9.06 12.46 -18.62
N ASP A 720 10.23 12.92 -18.19
CA ASP A 720 11.54 12.54 -18.73
C ASP A 720 12.28 11.50 -17.87
N GLY A 721 11.53 10.68 -17.12
CA GLY A 721 12.07 9.66 -16.21
C GLY A 721 11.50 8.25 -16.41
N TYR A 722 11.98 7.33 -15.57
CA TYR A 722 11.56 5.94 -15.50
C TYR A 722 10.86 5.61 -14.18
N GLY A 723 9.85 4.74 -14.23
CA GLY A 723 9.34 4.00 -13.09
C GLY A 723 9.85 2.55 -13.13
N VAL A 724 10.45 2.05 -12.05
CA VAL A 724 10.97 0.68 -11.97
C VAL A 724 10.51 0.01 -10.69
N SER A 725 9.52 -0.87 -10.78
CA SER A 725 9.26 -1.82 -9.69
C SER A 725 10.04 -3.09 -9.92
N TYR A 726 10.56 -3.69 -8.85
CA TYR A 726 11.20 -4.99 -8.96
C TYR A 726 10.79 -5.94 -7.84
N ILE A 727 10.90 -7.22 -8.15
CA ILE A 727 10.59 -8.32 -7.25
C ILE A 727 11.69 -9.36 -7.29
N ILE A 728 11.97 -9.89 -6.10
CA ILE A 728 12.84 -11.04 -5.89
C ILE A 728 11.95 -12.25 -5.64
N SER A 729 11.78 -13.11 -6.66
CA SER A 729 10.93 -14.29 -6.60
C SER A 729 11.77 -15.56 -6.46
N GLY A 730 11.65 -16.24 -5.32
CA GLY A 730 12.49 -17.41 -5.03
C GLY A 730 13.96 -17.04 -4.83
N GLU A 731 14.89 -17.94 -5.20
CA GLU A 731 16.34 -17.71 -5.07
C GLU A 731 17.00 -17.19 -6.36
N ASN A 732 16.40 -17.47 -7.53
CA ASN A 732 17.07 -17.31 -8.84
C ASN A 732 16.29 -16.48 -9.87
N VAL A 733 15.11 -15.94 -9.53
CA VAL A 733 14.28 -15.17 -10.48
C VAL A 733 14.06 -13.76 -9.96
N LEU A 734 14.28 -12.78 -10.83
CA LEU A 734 13.95 -11.39 -10.60
C LEU A 734 12.98 -10.92 -11.68
N PHE A 735 12.05 -10.05 -11.29
CA PHE A 735 11.19 -9.33 -12.23
C PHE A 735 11.46 -7.84 -12.10
N PHE A 736 11.56 -7.13 -13.22
CA PHE A 736 11.57 -5.68 -13.26
C PHE A 736 10.45 -5.19 -14.17
N HIS A 737 9.56 -4.35 -13.65
CA HIS A 737 8.50 -3.66 -14.37
C HIS A 737 8.97 -2.24 -14.64
N ILE A 738 9.23 -1.91 -15.90
CA ILE A 738 9.94 -0.70 -16.32
C ILE A 738 8.98 0.14 -17.16
N SER A 739 8.65 1.35 -16.70
CA SER A 739 7.79 2.30 -17.38
C SER A 739 8.50 3.60 -17.75
N SER A 740 8.07 4.22 -18.84
CA SER A 740 8.47 5.57 -19.27
C SER A 740 7.39 6.18 -20.16
N LYS A 741 7.50 7.46 -20.51
CA LYS A 741 6.63 8.10 -21.52
C LYS A 741 7.32 8.09 -22.87
N LYS A 742 6.60 7.68 -23.92
CA LYS A 742 7.07 7.64 -25.31
C LYS A 742 7.30 9.04 -25.87
N SER A 743 6.57 10.03 -25.36
CA SER A 743 6.72 11.45 -25.69
C SER A 743 8.09 12.02 -25.28
N SER A 744 8.77 11.39 -24.31
CA SER A 744 10.12 11.79 -23.92
C SER A 744 11.17 11.19 -24.85
N THR A 745 11.99 12.05 -25.44
CA THR A 745 13.14 11.66 -26.26
C THR A 745 14.32 11.14 -25.43
N LYS A 746 14.29 11.33 -24.11
CA LYS A 746 15.38 10.94 -23.20
C LYS A 746 15.24 9.50 -22.70
N THR A 747 14.02 8.96 -22.70
CA THR A 747 13.69 7.67 -22.07
C THR A 747 13.19 6.66 -23.08
N ASN A 748 13.46 5.37 -22.84
CA ASN A 748 12.95 4.26 -23.64
C ASN A 748 12.96 2.98 -22.80
N SER A 749 11.78 2.42 -22.48
CA SER A 749 11.68 1.32 -21.53
C SER A 749 12.41 0.05 -22.00
N ASP A 750 12.38 -0.29 -23.29
CA ASP A 750 13.11 -1.44 -23.84
C ASP A 750 14.64 -1.26 -23.78
N ARG A 751 15.13 -0.07 -24.16
CA ARG A 751 16.56 0.28 -24.07
C ARG A 751 17.03 0.14 -22.63
N PHE A 752 16.26 0.66 -21.69
CA PHE A 752 16.59 0.58 -20.27
C PHE A 752 16.48 -0.85 -19.72
N ARG A 753 15.50 -1.65 -20.16
CA ARG A 753 15.42 -3.10 -19.89
C ARG A 753 16.70 -3.83 -20.28
N ARG A 754 17.23 -3.55 -21.49
CA ARG A 754 18.50 -4.13 -21.95
C ARG A 754 19.68 -3.63 -21.12
N ALA A 755 19.70 -2.35 -20.75
CA ALA A 755 20.73 -1.80 -19.87
C ALA A 755 20.74 -2.47 -18.49
N ILE A 756 19.57 -2.69 -17.87
CA ILE A 756 19.43 -3.39 -16.59
C ILE A 756 19.95 -4.84 -16.69
N ARG A 757 19.51 -5.58 -17.71
CA ARG A 757 19.98 -6.97 -17.93
C ARG A 757 21.50 -7.01 -18.06
N GLN A 758 22.08 -6.12 -18.87
CA GLN A 758 23.52 -6.07 -19.07
C GLN A 758 24.25 -5.68 -17.77
N SER A 759 23.75 -4.70 -17.01
CA SER A 759 24.35 -4.30 -15.74
C SER A 759 24.39 -5.45 -14.73
N LEU A 760 23.31 -6.24 -14.64
CA LEU A 760 23.29 -7.45 -13.80
C LEU A 760 24.35 -8.46 -14.25
N LEU A 761 24.44 -8.76 -15.55
CA LEU A 761 25.43 -9.70 -16.08
C LEU A 761 26.88 -9.22 -15.83
N ASP A 762 27.17 -7.94 -16.04
CA ASP A 762 28.51 -7.38 -15.80
C ASP A 762 28.88 -7.41 -14.32
N MET A 763 27.93 -7.08 -13.44
CA MET A 763 28.13 -7.16 -11.99
C MET A 763 28.33 -8.60 -11.51
N ARG A 764 27.73 -9.59 -12.18
CA ARG A 764 28.01 -11.01 -11.91
C ARG A 764 29.42 -11.38 -12.35
N ALA A 765 29.85 -10.92 -13.52
CA ALA A 765 31.17 -11.23 -14.09
C ALA A 765 32.32 -10.78 -13.18
N LEU A 766 32.14 -9.73 -12.38
CA LEU A 766 33.13 -9.31 -11.36
C LEU A 766 33.50 -10.44 -10.37
N PHE A 767 32.61 -11.41 -10.16
CA PHE A 767 32.82 -12.50 -9.21
C PHE A 767 33.17 -13.84 -9.89
N ASP A 768 33.41 -13.85 -11.20
CA ASP A 768 33.87 -15.04 -11.91
C ASP A 768 35.35 -15.32 -11.58
N PRO A 769 35.70 -16.52 -11.05
CA PRO A 769 37.09 -16.87 -10.73
C PRO A 769 38.04 -16.84 -11.94
N ASN A 770 37.52 -16.96 -13.17
CA ASN A 770 38.28 -16.91 -14.41
C ASN A 770 38.26 -15.53 -15.08
N ALA A 771 37.62 -14.52 -14.48
CA ALA A 771 37.70 -13.15 -14.99
C ALA A 771 39.16 -12.71 -15.00
N ASP A 772 39.67 -12.37 -16.18
CA ASP A 772 41.04 -11.99 -16.40
C ASP A 772 41.36 -10.74 -15.56
N ARG A 773 42.11 -10.92 -14.47
CA ARG A 773 42.43 -9.89 -13.47
C ARG A 773 43.36 -8.79 -14.01
N SER A 774 43.61 -8.79 -15.31
CA SER A 774 44.59 -7.94 -15.99
C SER A 774 44.06 -7.22 -17.23
N THR A 775 42.85 -7.48 -17.72
CA THR A 775 42.39 -6.91 -19.00
C THR A 775 41.35 -5.81 -18.84
N SER A 776 41.69 -4.64 -19.38
CA SER A 776 40.77 -3.53 -19.65
C SER A 776 39.68 -3.92 -20.66
N PRO A 777 38.47 -3.35 -20.59
CA PRO A 777 37.43 -3.66 -21.56
C PRO A 777 37.77 -3.06 -22.93
N THR A 778 37.67 -3.90 -23.96
CA THR A 778 37.77 -3.54 -25.37
C THR A 778 36.80 -2.41 -25.70
N GLN A 779 37.34 -1.28 -26.20
CA GLN A 779 36.55 -0.22 -26.80
C GLN A 779 35.67 -0.79 -27.92
N THR A 780 34.37 -0.83 -27.70
CA THR A 780 33.40 -0.92 -28.80
C THR A 780 33.39 0.45 -29.47
N ARG A 781 34.18 0.59 -30.55
CA ARG A 781 34.09 1.72 -31.47
C ARG A 781 32.69 1.76 -32.08
N THR A 782 31.85 2.68 -31.62
CA THR A 782 30.69 3.15 -32.36
C THR A 782 31.19 3.96 -33.54
N SER A 783 31.05 3.41 -34.75
CA SER A 783 31.26 4.14 -35.99
C SER A 783 30.14 5.17 -36.17
N VAL A 784 30.45 6.43 -35.91
CA VAL A 784 29.66 7.58 -36.37
C VAL A 784 29.79 7.65 -37.90
N PRO A 785 28.69 7.73 -38.68
CA PRO A 785 28.80 7.95 -40.12
C PRO A 785 29.30 9.37 -40.39
N PRO A 786 30.21 9.59 -41.35
CA PRO A 786 30.79 10.89 -41.58
C PRO A 786 29.74 11.86 -42.14
N THR A 787 29.64 13.01 -41.48
CA THR A 787 28.91 14.19 -41.92
C THR A 787 29.49 14.67 -43.25
N VAL A 788 28.67 14.63 -44.31
CA VAL A 788 28.99 15.21 -45.62
C VAL A 788 28.96 16.73 -45.49
N VAL A 789 30.13 17.36 -45.53
CA VAL A 789 30.29 18.81 -45.71
C VAL A 789 30.26 19.10 -47.22
N PRO A 790 29.37 19.98 -47.74
CA PRO A 790 29.42 20.38 -49.14
C PRO A 790 30.62 21.30 -49.37
N GLY A 791 31.49 20.91 -50.31
CA GLY A 791 32.67 21.67 -50.71
C GLY A 791 32.33 23.06 -51.25
N GLY A 792 33.06 24.06 -50.74
CA GLY A 792 33.12 25.39 -51.32
C GLY A 792 33.86 25.37 -52.66
N ARG A 793 33.22 25.91 -53.69
CA ARG A 793 33.86 26.30 -54.96
C ARG A 793 34.59 27.63 -54.75
N SER A 794 35.84 27.68 -55.16
CA SER A 794 36.55 28.92 -55.44
C SER A 794 36.07 29.51 -56.77
N SER A 795 35.85 30.83 -56.81
CA SER A 795 36.00 31.63 -58.02
C SER A 795 36.16 33.11 -57.66
N ARG A 796 37.36 33.61 -57.97
CA ARG A 796 37.86 35.00 -58.01
C ARG A 796 38.19 35.68 -56.69
#